data_AF-A0A916HA36-F1
#
_entry.id   AF-A0A916HA36-F1
#
_cell.length_a   1.000
_cell.length_b   1.000
_cell.length_c   1.000
_cell.angle_alpha   90.00
_cell.angle_beta   90.00
_cell.angle_gamma   90.00
#
_symmetry.space_group_name_H-M   'P 1'
#
loop_
_entity.id
_entity.type
_entity.pdbx_description
1 polymer ?
#
loop_
_entity_poly.entity_id
_entity_poly.type
_entity_poly.pdbx_seq_one_letter_code
_entity_poly.pdbx_strand_id
1 'polypeptide(L)'
;MRFKQSNVWRMMAKGIKSRRGVAAVLAMMFIVMFGSLATAMAIASKGNITTAATHLHVSRAQSAAETGLGVARARLSEAAARFVISNSNIDSDLGWDLWRGNLSSAGTYQILPPTTGRLDQSTPGGVAEAIAQAHALDQDIVPSLGITGVTIGNAQSGAGSEYQSTNWVYTPAVALEPRPDVNADPPLAFQITYAPLANGTDVRAIITGYDLGYSRNGRLISRQIVQDFRLSKKVRHAVVSSNRVMIGSNVMVYGDIGSRFTGVTFNNGDPLTMRSDFQGKDSLMDQKLAALFAALAQYDIDHDNRLRVNHPSEGAAIPDNAQDFNGDGQPDGAFQDVTGDGYVDEFDVFIRQYDANGDGRVTLSAALAAGTPAEGHTPEFVQSNGQPVDDDLALLIDSNNPDRNRNGIWGFVDSNHNGKWDAGEIMADVDTSDGEYRDRVLGYRDGYIDRKDQYAKVAGGLKFSVSSTGWTSAQGNIADTLKGPIVPPSGSPAATFSASDTQLPAVDTSVFTAQRTALQNAADGSSFDSQVASQLGVSVSQLATYSAARPSDQSAPWFRRLDPNADATSLPANASTAYWEKMPYNSPAYSDIFFRPVYYNMVFKDTVIPEGNNGLFVNCTFVGVTWIRTTTSATHVLWGEYGKITLQNGVPVLVNPRAIYGGSNYPTMLPSSAIPPNQNILMAVTPMDKADLDSTQTGRPGYAQLPDPLVISGKRVTDTRVHSNNIRFHDCMFVGSLVSDTPAQYSQSRNKLQFTGATRFYQSHPDQPTNAALNPEPSDMAEIKKTSMMLPNYSVDLGAFNSPPQQNIELKGAIIAGVLDARGNVAIDGSLMLTFSPTLGTYPLVDATGQPIGNPAGFNTTIGYFGPDDGDAESLDPQTLPIVNGQRIVGWDTDGDGLPDVAPDQPQPSGSSAVPFYGFGRITLRFDPKMTLPDGIMLPMAMDPVAGSYQEGHPQ
;
A
#
# COMPACT_ATOMS: atom_id res chain seq x y z
N MET A 1 -17.57 53.19 87.58
CA MET A 1 -16.58 53.13 88.70
C MET A 1 -15.47 54.12 88.37
N ARG A 2 -15.40 55.33 88.98
CA ARG A 2 -14.66 55.66 90.24
C ARG A 2 -13.18 55.18 90.12
N PHE A 3 -12.11 55.97 90.15
CA PHE A 3 -11.78 57.10 91.03
C PHE A 3 -10.56 57.96 90.54
N LYS A 4 -10.62 59.25 90.91
CA LYS A 4 -9.61 60.32 91.19
C LYS A 4 -8.11 60.20 90.84
N GLN A 5 -7.66 61.26 90.14
CA GLN A 5 -6.73 62.33 90.56
C GLN A 5 -5.67 62.14 91.69
N SER A 6 -4.42 62.47 91.30
CA SER A 6 -3.51 63.50 91.85
C SER A 6 -2.38 63.14 92.84
N ASN A 7 -1.18 63.61 92.44
CA ASN A 7 -0.07 64.24 93.18
C ASN A 7 0.62 63.47 94.33
N VAL A 8 1.95 63.33 94.24
CA VAL A 8 2.96 63.99 95.11
C VAL A 8 4.37 63.86 94.47
N TRP A 9 5.15 64.93 94.61
CA TRP A 9 6.49 65.21 94.07
C TRP A 9 7.67 64.54 94.81
N ARG A 10 8.80 64.44 94.09
CA ARG A 10 10.22 64.49 94.55
C ARG A 10 10.80 63.37 95.43
N MET A 11 11.64 62.53 94.82
CA MET A 11 13.10 62.43 95.04
C MET A 11 13.59 61.09 94.48
N MET A 12 14.37 61.10 93.39
CA MET A 12 15.49 60.19 93.11
C MET A 12 16.02 60.48 91.69
N ALA A 13 16.74 61.60 91.57
CA ALA A 13 17.61 61.85 90.43
C ALA A 13 19.02 61.36 90.79
N LYS A 14 19.38 60.13 90.38
CA LYS A 14 20.76 59.72 90.11
C LYS A 14 20.78 58.33 89.46
N GLY A 15 21.17 58.29 88.19
CA GLY A 15 21.42 57.05 87.44
C GLY A 15 20.40 56.79 86.34
N ILE A 16 20.72 57.24 85.12
CA ILE A 16 20.39 56.70 83.78
C ILE A 16 20.51 57.88 82.80
N LYS A 17 21.75 58.33 82.54
CA LYS A 17 22.11 59.14 81.38
C LYS A 17 23.25 58.41 80.67
N SER A 18 22.93 57.40 79.85
CA SER A 18 23.88 56.86 78.83
C SER A 18 23.28 55.86 77.82
N ARG A 19 21.98 55.92 77.45
CA ARG A 19 21.41 55.01 76.42
C ARG A 19 20.57 55.69 75.33
N ARG A 20 20.95 56.90 74.86
CA ARG A 20 20.37 57.53 73.66
C ARG A 20 21.30 57.55 72.44
N GLY A 21 22.62 57.48 72.64
CA GLY A 21 23.60 57.39 71.53
C GLY A 21 23.63 56.02 70.83
N VAL A 22 23.58 54.92 71.60
CA VAL A 22 23.62 53.55 71.05
C VAL A 22 22.36 53.23 70.22
N ALA A 23 21.18 53.69 70.65
CA ALA A 23 19.94 53.50 69.91
C ALA A 23 19.90 54.29 68.59
N ALA A 24 20.48 55.50 68.55
CA ALA A 24 20.56 56.30 67.33
C ALA A 24 21.57 55.73 66.32
N VAL A 25 22.70 55.21 66.79
CA VAL A 25 23.70 54.52 65.93
C VAL A 25 23.12 53.21 65.38
N LEU A 26 22.47 52.40 66.22
CA LEU A 26 21.77 51.18 65.76
C LEU A 26 20.65 51.51 64.77
N ALA A 27 19.87 52.57 64.99
CA ALA A 27 18.85 53.02 64.06
C ALA A 27 19.42 53.49 62.71
N MET A 28 20.54 54.24 62.71
CA MET A 28 21.25 54.60 61.47
C MET A 28 21.79 53.38 60.74
N MET A 29 22.40 52.42 61.45
CA MET A 29 22.89 51.18 60.84
C MET A 29 21.75 50.36 60.25
N PHE A 30 20.60 50.27 60.93
CA PHE A 30 19.41 49.61 60.40
C PHE A 30 18.85 50.31 59.16
N ILE A 31 18.81 51.65 59.13
CA ILE A 31 18.34 52.40 57.95
C ILE A 31 19.28 52.19 56.76
N VAL A 32 20.60 52.18 56.97
CA VAL A 32 21.58 51.91 55.90
C VAL A 32 21.46 50.47 55.40
N MET A 33 21.31 49.48 56.30
CA MET A 33 21.10 48.08 55.91
C MET A 33 19.80 47.88 55.14
N PHE A 34 18.66 48.37 55.65
CA PHE A 34 17.37 48.25 54.97
C PHE A 34 17.32 49.05 53.67
N GLY A 35 17.96 50.22 53.61
CA GLY A 35 18.12 50.99 52.38
C GLY A 35 18.92 50.22 51.33
N SER A 36 20.06 49.64 51.71
CA SER A 36 20.88 48.83 50.80
C SER A 36 20.16 47.56 50.32
N LEU A 37 19.43 46.88 51.20
CA LEU A 37 18.63 45.69 50.86
C LEU A 37 17.46 46.04 49.93
N ALA A 38 16.76 47.14 50.19
CA ALA A 38 15.68 47.62 49.33
C ALA A 38 16.21 48.00 47.93
N THR A 39 17.36 48.67 47.85
CA THR A 39 18.01 48.97 46.56
C THR A 39 18.45 47.68 45.84
N ALA A 40 19.03 46.71 46.54
CA ALA A 40 19.42 45.42 45.96
C ALA A 40 18.20 44.64 45.43
N MET A 41 17.11 44.58 46.19
CA MET A 41 15.86 43.93 45.75
C MET A 41 15.21 44.66 44.57
N ALA A 42 15.27 45.99 44.52
CA ALA A 42 14.78 46.77 43.38
C ALA A 42 15.61 46.50 42.11
N ILE A 43 16.93 46.40 42.22
CA ILE A 43 17.82 46.05 41.12
C ILE A 43 17.55 44.60 40.64
N ALA A 44 17.44 43.65 41.56
CA ALA A 44 17.12 42.26 41.24
C ALA A 44 15.74 42.13 40.57
N SER A 45 14.73 42.84 41.08
CA SER A 45 13.38 42.86 40.49
C SER A 45 13.38 43.48 39.09
N LYS A 46 14.11 44.59 38.89
CA LYS A 46 14.29 45.19 37.56
C LYS A 46 15.01 44.23 36.61
N GLY A 47 16.01 43.48 37.11
CA GLY A 47 16.68 42.43 36.34
C GLY A 47 15.71 41.33 35.91
N ASN A 48 14.93 40.79 36.85
CA ASN A 48 13.93 39.74 36.59
C ASN A 48 12.85 40.18 35.59
N ILE A 49 12.30 41.40 35.73
CA ILE A 49 11.31 41.94 34.79
C ILE A 49 11.92 42.10 33.40
N THR A 50 13.17 42.56 33.30
CA THR A 50 13.87 42.74 32.01
C THR A 50 14.12 41.39 31.34
N THR A 51 14.54 40.38 32.10
CA THR A 51 14.75 39.01 31.61
C THR A 51 13.44 38.37 31.17
N ALA A 52 12.38 38.49 31.98
CA ALA A 52 11.05 37.97 31.65
C ALA A 52 10.47 38.63 30.40
N ALA A 53 10.58 39.96 30.26
CA ALA A 53 10.18 40.67 29.06
C ALA A 53 10.98 40.21 27.84
N THR A 54 12.32 40.09 27.95
CA THR A 54 13.15 39.59 26.86
C THR A 54 12.75 38.17 26.46
N HIS A 55 12.48 37.28 27.42
CA HIS A 55 12.04 35.92 27.16
C HIS A 55 10.69 35.87 26.44
N LEU A 56 9.75 36.74 26.81
CA LEU A 56 8.46 36.87 26.13
C LEU A 56 8.65 37.30 24.66
N HIS A 57 9.46 38.32 24.38
CA HIS A 57 9.74 38.78 23.02
C HIS A 57 10.50 37.74 22.19
N VAL A 58 11.40 36.98 22.82
CA VAL A 58 12.07 35.82 22.21
C VAL A 58 11.07 34.74 21.82
N SER A 59 10.13 34.39 22.72
CA SER A 59 9.08 33.41 22.45
C SER A 59 8.17 33.87 21.31
N ARG A 60 7.83 35.16 21.25
CA ARG A 60 7.02 35.72 20.16
C ARG A 60 7.74 35.66 18.81
N ALA A 61 9.02 36.03 18.77
CA ALA A 61 9.84 35.91 17.56
C ALA A 61 9.97 34.44 17.11
N GLN A 62 10.06 33.49 18.04
CA GLN A 62 10.06 32.05 17.75
C GLN A 62 8.72 31.61 17.13
N SER A 63 7.58 31.94 17.74
CA SER A 63 6.27 31.60 17.19
C SER A 63 6.00 32.24 15.82
N ALA A 64 6.54 33.44 15.57
CA ALA A 64 6.52 34.06 14.25
C ALA A 64 7.32 33.24 13.22
N ALA A 65 8.49 32.73 13.59
CA ALA A 65 9.28 31.86 12.73
C ALA A 65 8.60 30.50 12.48
N GLU A 66 7.96 29.91 13.49
CA GLU A 66 7.19 28.65 13.33
C GLU A 66 6.01 28.83 12.37
N THR A 67 5.31 29.96 12.47
CA THR A 67 4.23 30.34 11.54
C THR A 67 4.77 30.46 10.11
N GLY A 68 5.90 31.16 9.95
CA GLY A 68 6.57 31.30 8.65
C GLY A 68 7.03 29.95 8.07
N LEU A 69 7.47 29.01 8.90
CA LEU A 69 7.81 27.65 8.46
C LEU A 69 6.58 26.89 7.96
N GLY A 70 5.44 27.03 8.64
CA GLY A 70 4.16 26.48 8.18
C GLY A 70 3.76 27.02 6.80
N VAL A 71 3.89 28.34 6.59
CA VAL A 71 3.64 28.99 5.29
C VAL A 71 4.64 28.48 4.24
N ALA A 72 5.93 28.41 4.57
CA ALA A 72 6.97 27.95 3.66
C ALA A 72 6.69 26.52 3.17
N ARG A 73 6.33 25.61 4.09
CA ARG A 73 5.97 24.23 3.79
C ARG A 73 4.76 24.15 2.84
N ALA A 74 3.69 24.89 3.14
CA ALA A 74 2.49 24.89 2.32
C ALA A 74 2.76 25.41 0.90
N ARG A 75 3.50 26.51 0.77
CA ARG A 75 3.84 27.11 -0.53
C ARG A 75 4.81 26.25 -1.34
N LEU A 76 5.83 25.66 -0.71
CA LEU A 76 6.73 24.70 -1.34
C LEU A 76 5.98 23.49 -1.90
N SER A 77 5.10 22.90 -1.07
CA SER A 77 4.30 21.75 -1.46
C SER A 77 3.37 22.07 -2.63
N GLU A 78 2.65 23.20 -2.59
CA GLU A 78 1.78 23.62 -3.70
C GLU A 78 2.60 23.90 -4.97
N ALA A 79 3.71 24.63 -4.85
CA ALA A 79 4.53 25.00 -6.00
C ALA A 79 5.15 23.78 -6.71
N ALA A 80 5.64 22.79 -5.95
CA ALA A 80 6.15 21.55 -6.50
C ALA A 80 5.03 20.72 -7.17
N ALA A 81 3.87 20.59 -6.53
CA ALA A 81 2.75 19.78 -7.02
C ALA A 81 2.19 20.26 -8.37
N ARG A 82 2.53 21.48 -8.80
CA ARG A 82 2.18 21.98 -10.13
C ARG A 82 2.91 21.27 -11.26
N PHE A 83 4.11 20.74 -11.01
CA PHE A 83 4.91 20.08 -12.04
C PHE A 83 4.56 18.60 -12.05
N VAL A 84 3.92 18.14 -13.12
CA VAL A 84 3.58 16.73 -13.35
C VAL A 84 4.54 16.19 -14.40
N ILE A 85 5.28 15.13 -14.10
CA ILE A 85 6.32 14.60 -14.98
C ILE A 85 6.23 13.07 -15.13
N SER A 86 6.77 12.54 -16.22
CA SER A 86 6.82 11.09 -16.52
C SER A 86 8.09 10.41 -16.04
N ASN A 87 9.24 11.11 -16.04
CA ASN A 87 10.48 10.57 -15.48
C ASN A 87 10.33 10.37 -13.96
N SER A 88 10.82 9.25 -13.44
CA SER A 88 10.67 8.87 -12.02
C SER A 88 12.00 8.88 -11.26
N ASN A 89 13.14 8.92 -11.95
CA ASN A 89 14.44 9.02 -11.31
C ASN A 89 14.80 10.49 -10.99
N ILE A 90 14.52 10.94 -9.76
CA ILE A 90 14.83 12.30 -9.30
C ILE A 90 16.27 12.34 -8.77
N ASP A 91 17.23 12.47 -9.69
CA ASP A 91 18.64 12.65 -9.36
C ASP A 91 19.01 14.14 -9.16
N SER A 92 20.29 14.41 -8.88
CA SER A 92 20.80 15.77 -8.65
C SER A 92 20.56 16.70 -9.83
N ASP A 93 20.64 16.18 -11.05
CA ASP A 93 20.54 16.97 -12.27
C ASP A 93 19.08 17.32 -12.56
N LEU A 94 18.17 16.33 -12.54
CA LEU A 94 16.74 16.56 -12.72
C LEU A 94 16.15 17.42 -11.61
N GLY A 95 16.56 17.20 -10.35
CA GLY A 95 16.10 18.03 -9.23
C GLY A 95 16.47 19.50 -9.40
N TRP A 96 17.72 19.77 -9.81
CA TRP A 96 18.21 21.12 -10.06
C TRP A 96 17.52 21.76 -11.26
N ASP A 97 17.32 20.98 -12.32
CA ASP A 97 16.59 21.34 -13.53
C ASP A 97 15.14 21.75 -13.23
N LEU A 98 14.43 20.99 -12.39
CA LEU A 98 13.07 21.33 -11.94
C LEU A 98 13.04 22.63 -11.11
N TRP A 99 14.02 22.83 -10.23
CA TRP A 99 14.11 24.04 -9.42
C TRP A 99 14.28 25.29 -10.28
N ARG A 100 15.24 25.26 -11.23
CA ARG A 100 15.60 26.41 -12.09
C ARG A 100 14.74 26.57 -13.34
N GLY A 101 13.93 25.56 -13.69
CA GLY A 101 13.01 25.58 -14.81
C GLY A 101 13.55 25.11 -16.15
N ASN A 102 14.50 24.17 -16.15
CA ASN A 102 14.97 23.47 -17.36
C ASN A 102 14.32 22.08 -17.44
N LEU A 103 13.16 21.96 -18.08
CA LEU A 103 12.37 20.71 -18.07
C LEU A 103 12.80 19.67 -19.13
N SER A 104 13.98 19.82 -19.76
CA SER A 104 14.42 18.94 -20.85
C SER A 104 14.64 17.47 -20.42
N SER A 105 15.00 17.24 -19.15
CA SER A 105 15.25 15.94 -18.54
C SER A 105 14.01 15.32 -17.86
N ALA A 106 12.87 16.03 -17.83
CA ALA A 106 11.65 15.62 -17.14
C ALA A 106 10.80 14.57 -17.89
N GLY A 107 11.16 14.25 -19.13
CA GLY A 107 10.33 13.46 -20.04
C GLY A 107 9.09 14.25 -20.50
N THR A 108 7.95 13.59 -20.68
CA THR A 108 6.65 14.26 -20.80
C THR A 108 6.34 15.00 -19.50
N TYR A 109 5.92 16.27 -19.61
CA TYR A 109 5.56 17.10 -18.46
C TYR A 109 4.31 17.95 -18.71
N GLN A 110 3.65 18.35 -17.63
CA GLN A 110 2.54 19.30 -17.61
C GLN A 110 2.69 20.21 -16.39
N ILE A 111 2.35 21.50 -16.55
CA ILE A 111 2.34 22.47 -15.45
C ILE A 111 0.89 22.82 -15.13
N LEU A 112 0.46 22.51 -13.91
CA LEU A 112 -0.89 22.75 -13.42
C LEU A 112 -1.04 24.18 -12.88
N PRO A 113 -2.27 24.72 -12.91
CA PRO A 113 -2.61 25.90 -12.11
C PRO A 113 -2.45 25.59 -10.61
N PRO A 114 -2.27 26.61 -9.75
CA PRO A 114 -2.22 26.41 -8.31
C PRO A 114 -3.54 25.86 -7.77
N THR A 115 -3.44 24.90 -6.85
CA THR A 115 -4.59 24.20 -6.26
C THR A 115 -5.50 25.14 -5.45
N THR A 116 -4.96 26.21 -4.87
CA THR A 116 -5.79 27.18 -4.13
C THR A 116 -6.63 28.09 -5.04
N GLY A 117 -6.56 27.93 -6.37
CA GLY A 117 -7.22 28.82 -7.32
C GLY A 117 -6.58 30.22 -7.41
N ARG A 118 -5.35 30.37 -6.89
CA ARG A 118 -4.58 31.61 -6.95
C ARG A 118 -4.34 32.01 -8.42
N LEU A 119 -4.39 33.30 -8.72
CA LEU A 119 -4.12 33.80 -10.07
C LEU A 119 -2.66 34.22 -10.17
N ASP A 120 -1.87 33.37 -10.81
CA ASP A 120 -0.46 33.60 -11.10
C ASP A 120 -0.26 34.63 -12.22
N GLN A 121 0.91 35.25 -12.25
CA GLN A 121 1.24 36.26 -13.27
C GLN A 121 1.48 35.60 -14.64
N SER A 122 2.01 34.38 -14.64
CA SER A 122 2.28 33.55 -15.82
C SER A 122 2.40 32.07 -15.43
N THR A 123 2.49 31.18 -16.41
CA THR A 123 2.94 29.81 -16.15
C THR A 123 4.43 29.84 -15.76
N PRO A 124 4.81 29.34 -14.56
CA PRO A 124 6.20 29.38 -14.11
C PRO A 124 7.07 28.40 -14.90
N GLY A 125 8.33 28.74 -15.13
CA GLY A 125 9.32 27.86 -15.75
C GLY A 125 9.79 26.74 -14.83
N GLY A 126 9.88 26.98 -13.52
CA GLY A 126 10.38 26.03 -12.51
C GLY A 126 9.84 26.30 -11.11
N VAL A 127 10.20 25.44 -10.15
CA VAL A 127 9.67 25.51 -8.77
C VAL A 127 10.04 26.83 -8.09
N ALA A 128 11.26 27.34 -8.30
CA ALA A 128 11.69 28.63 -7.74
C ALA A 128 10.80 29.79 -8.21
N GLU A 129 10.45 29.81 -9.50
CA GLU A 129 9.56 30.83 -10.06
C GLU A 129 8.12 30.67 -9.55
N ALA A 130 7.62 29.44 -9.44
CA ALA A 130 6.29 29.16 -8.90
C ALA A 130 6.13 29.67 -7.46
N ILE A 131 7.14 29.46 -6.61
CA ILE A 131 7.18 29.99 -5.23
C ILE A 131 7.31 31.51 -5.25
N ALA A 132 8.16 32.06 -6.11
CA ALA A 132 8.37 33.49 -6.19
C ALA A 132 7.07 34.23 -6.56
N GLN A 133 6.30 33.70 -7.52
CA GLN A 133 5.00 34.24 -7.90
C GLN A 133 3.96 34.11 -6.78
N ALA A 134 4.02 33.06 -5.95
CA ALA A 134 3.15 32.93 -4.79
C ALA A 134 3.40 34.02 -3.76
N HIS A 135 4.67 34.26 -3.41
CA HIS A 135 5.05 35.32 -2.46
C HIS A 135 4.91 36.73 -3.03
N ALA A 136 4.94 36.90 -4.35
CA ALA A 136 4.73 38.21 -4.97
C ALA A 136 3.30 38.76 -4.75
N LEU A 137 2.38 37.89 -4.31
CA LEU A 137 1.00 38.24 -3.97
C LEU A 137 0.79 38.46 -2.46
N ASP A 138 1.83 38.29 -1.64
CA ASP A 138 1.74 38.53 -0.20
C ASP A 138 1.38 40.00 0.06
N GLN A 139 0.43 40.22 0.96
CA GLN A 139 0.00 41.53 1.41
C GLN A 139 0.60 41.86 2.78
N ASP A 140 0.50 43.12 3.19
CA ASP A 140 1.02 43.61 4.47
C ASP A 140 2.52 43.31 4.71
N ILE A 141 3.32 43.46 3.65
CA ILE A 141 4.78 43.29 3.70
C ILE A 141 5.44 44.37 4.57
N VAL A 142 6.65 44.11 5.08
CA VAL A 142 7.43 45.01 5.95
C VAL A 142 8.72 45.44 5.23
N PRO A 143 8.69 46.52 4.42
CA PRO A 143 9.82 46.95 3.59
C PRO A 143 11.06 47.39 4.39
N SER A 144 10.87 47.83 5.64
CA SER A 144 11.94 48.29 6.53
C SER A 144 12.99 47.22 6.85
N LEU A 145 12.65 45.94 6.65
CA LEU A 145 13.56 44.80 6.82
C LEU A 145 14.42 44.49 5.57
N GLY A 146 14.36 45.35 4.54
CA GLY A 146 15.35 45.41 3.46
C GLY A 146 14.96 44.71 2.14
N ILE A 147 13.98 43.80 2.17
CA ILE A 147 13.45 43.14 0.96
C ILE A 147 12.06 43.69 0.66
N THR A 148 11.94 44.45 -0.43
CA THR A 148 10.72 45.16 -0.81
C THR A 148 9.87 44.43 -1.86
N GLY A 149 10.40 43.37 -2.45
CA GLY A 149 9.74 42.50 -3.41
C GLY A 149 10.47 41.17 -3.51
N VAL A 150 9.79 40.16 -4.04
CA VAL A 150 10.38 38.83 -4.22
C VAL A 150 11.47 38.87 -5.28
N THR A 151 12.62 38.25 -4.99
CA THR A 151 13.73 38.16 -5.96
C THR A 151 14.30 36.76 -6.02
N ILE A 152 14.68 36.34 -7.22
CA ILE A 152 15.47 35.13 -7.45
C ILE A 152 16.90 35.59 -7.74
N GLY A 153 17.86 35.19 -6.91
CA GLY A 153 19.21 35.75 -6.94
C GLY A 153 20.30 34.75 -6.59
N ASN A 154 21.51 35.28 -6.43
CA ASN A 154 22.67 34.50 -6.00
C ASN A 154 22.56 34.17 -4.50
N ALA A 155 23.30 33.14 -4.08
CA ALA A 155 23.50 32.84 -2.67
C ALA A 155 24.04 34.06 -1.91
N GLN A 156 23.66 34.17 -0.63
CA GLN A 156 24.14 35.24 0.22
C GLN A 156 25.67 35.19 0.35
N SER A 157 26.33 36.35 0.47
CA SER A 157 27.77 36.42 0.67
C SER A 157 28.19 35.61 1.90
N GLY A 158 29.15 34.69 1.72
CA GLY A 158 29.62 33.79 2.78
C GLY A 158 28.82 32.50 2.94
N ALA A 159 27.85 32.20 2.06
CA ALA A 159 27.19 30.90 2.04
C ALA A 159 28.21 29.76 1.83
N GLY A 160 28.05 28.66 2.57
CA GLY A 160 28.92 27.49 2.48
C GLY A 160 28.73 26.69 1.18
N SER A 161 29.60 25.71 0.96
CA SER A 161 29.60 24.85 -0.24
C SER A 161 28.43 23.87 -0.31
N GLU A 162 27.66 23.74 0.77
CA GLU A 162 26.44 22.93 0.85
C GLU A 162 25.27 23.51 0.06
N TYR A 163 25.35 24.78 -0.37
CA TYR A 163 24.31 25.45 -1.16
C TYR A 163 24.67 25.58 -2.63
N GLN A 164 23.66 25.64 -3.49
CA GLN A 164 23.84 26.14 -4.86
C GLN A 164 24.17 27.63 -4.84
N SER A 165 24.98 28.08 -5.80
CA SER A 165 25.45 29.46 -5.88
C SER A 165 24.41 30.45 -6.43
N THR A 166 23.36 29.95 -7.08
CA THR A 166 22.33 30.76 -7.76
C THR A 166 20.91 30.24 -7.45
N ASN A 167 19.91 30.99 -7.91
CA ASN A 167 18.48 30.64 -7.83
C ASN A 167 17.94 30.50 -6.40
N TRP A 168 18.45 31.30 -5.47
CA TRP A 168 17.84 31.48 -4.15
C TRP A 168 16.62 32.37 -4.27
N VAL A 169 15.52 32.01 -3.59
CA VAL A 169 14.30 32.82 -3.56
C VAL A 169 14.24 33.59 -2.26
N TYR A 170 14.32 34.92 -2.35
CA TYR A 170 14.21 35.82 -1.21
C TYR A 170 12.85 36.49 -1.20
N THR A 171 12.13 36.39 -0.09
CA THR A 171 10.80 37.00 0.07
C THR A 171 10.85 38.24 0.97
N PRO A 172 9.92 39.20 0.79
CA PRO A 172 9.68 40.24 1.77
C PRO A 172 9.29 39.63 3.12
N ALA A 173 9.47 40.40 4.20
CA ALA A 173 8.90 40.06 5.49
C ALA A 173 7.39 40.35 5.50
N VAL A 174 6.58 39.50 6.12
CA VAL A 174 5.12 39.59 6.17
C VAL A 174 4.67 39.77 7.62
N ALA A 175 3.76 40.73 7.86
CA ALA A 175 3.20 41.01 9.17
C ALA A 175 2.29 39.87 9.66
N LEU A 176 2.32 39.56 10.95
CA LEU A 176 1.39 38.63 11.61
C LEU A 176 0.34 39.35 12.46
N GLU A 177 0.63 40.57 12.88
CA GLU A 177 -0.24 41.38 13.71
C GLU A 177 -0.60 42.69 13.00
N PRO A 178 -1.81 43.24 13.22
CA PRO A 178 -2.20 44.53 12.69
C PRO A 178 -1.20 45.63 13.08
N ARG A 179 -0.95 46.56 12.17
CA ARG A 179 -0.07 47.69 12.44
C ARG A 179 -0.69 48.62 13.49
N PRO A 180 0.11 49.16 14.41
CA PRO A 180 -0.36 50.15 15.38
C PRO A 180 -0.85 51.45 14.71
N ASP A 181 -0.24 51.81 13.57
CA ASP A 181 -0.67 52.87 12.67
C ASP A 181 -0.25 52.56 11.21
N VAL A 182 -0.73 53.34 10.23
CA VAL A 182 -0.48 53.11 8.79
C VAL A 182 0.99 53.17 8.38
N ASN A 183 1.84 53.86 9.15
CA ASN A 183 3.26 54.08 8.85
C ASN A 183 4.21 53.32 9.80
N ALA A 184 3.67 52.64 10.81
CA ALA A 184 4.44 51.87 11.78
C ALA A 184 4.77 50.46 11.27
N ASP A 185 5.92 49.95 11.71
CA ASP A 185 6.24 48.55 11.58
C ASP A 185 5.30 47.71 12.47
N PRO A 186 4.83 46.54 12.00
CA PRO A 186 3.98 45.66 12.79
C PRO A 186 4.78 45.05 13.96
N PRO A 187 4.15 44.69 15.08
CA PRO A 187 4.88 44.12 16.22
C PRO A 187 5.56 42.79 15.89
N LEU A 188 4.93 41.94 15.07
CA LEU A 188 5.46 40.64 14.65
C LEU A 188 5.46 40.49 13.14
N ALA A 189 6.54 39.92 12.63
CA ALA A 189 6.68 39.57 11.22
C ALA A 189 7.54 38.31 11.05
N PHE A 190 7.39 37.62 9.92
CA PHE A 190 8.30 36.56 9.49
C PHE A 190 8.82 36.84 8.08
N GLN A 191 10.01 36.34 7.77
CA GLN A 191 10.61 36.43 6.45
C GLN A 191 11.16 35.06 6.05
N ILE A 192 10.97 34.66 4.79
CA ILE A 192 11.38 33.35 4.29
C ILE A 192 12.45 33.53 3.22
N THR A 193 13.46 32.66 3.24
CA THR A 193 14.43 32.49 2.16
C THR A 193 14.50 31.01 1.80
N TYR A 194 14.38 30.69 0.52
CA TYR A 194 14.52 29.32 0.02
C TYR A 194 15.87 29.16 -0.65
N ALA A 195 16.72 28.31 -0.07
CA ALA A 195 18.10 28.09 -0.46
C ALA A 195 18.27 26.67 -1.04
N PRO A 196 18.37 26.49 -2.37
CA PRO A 196 18.65 25.18 -2.95
C PRO A 196 20.01 24.62 -2.48
N LEU A 197 20.05 23.33 -2.15
CA LEU A 197 21.26 22.63 -1.70
C LEU A 197 22.06 22.07 -2.88
N ALA A 198 23.37 21.93 -2.69
CA ALA A 198 24.33 21.47 -3.70
C ALA A 198 24.07 20.02 -4.16
N ASN A 199 23.30 19.23 -3.40
CA ASN A 199 22.86 17.89 -3.82
C ASN A 199 21.82 17.90 -4.95
N GLY A 200 21.29 19.07 -5.32
CA GLY A 200 20.37 19.28 -6.44
C GLY A 200 18.91 18.90 -6.17
N THR A 201 18.61 18.14 -5.12
CA THR A 201 17.26 17.62 -4.84
C THR A 201 16.59 18.26 -3.62
N ASP A 202 17.38 18.85 -2.73
CA ASP A 202 16.89 19.43 -1.48
C ASP A 202 16.94 20.96 -1.50
N VAL A 203 16.01 21.58 -0.77
CA VAL A 203 15.89 23.02 -0.60
C VAL A 203 15.73 23.32 0.88
N ARG A 204 16.59 24.19 1.41
CA ARG A 204 16.50 24.67 2.78
C ARG A 204 15.57 25.89 2.84
N ALA A 205 14.51 25.79 3.63
CA ALA A 205 13.75 26.96 4.02
C ALA A 205 14.41 27.59 5.25
N ILE A 206 14.78 28.86 5.15
CA ILE A 206 15.37 29.67 6.22
C ILE A 206 14.34 30.71 6.61
N ILE A 207 13.80 30.62 7.82
CA ILE A 207 12.74 31.49 8.30
C ILE A 207 13.29 32.35 9.42
N THR A 208 13.16 33.67 9.28
CA THR A 208 13.52 34.62 10.33
C THR A 208 12.24 35.25 10.86
N GLY A 209 11.92 34.97 12.13
CA GLY A 209 10.85 35.64 12.87
C GLY A 209 11.39 36.88 13.59
N TYR A 210 10.65 37.97 13.57
CA TYR A 210 11.01 39.25 14.16
C TYR A 210 9.97 39.70 15.18
N ASP A 211 10.44 40.23 16.31
CA ASP A 211 9.66 41.08 17.20
C ASP A 211 10.18 42.52 17.06
N LEU A 212 9.41 43.34 16.33
CA LEU A 212 9.74 44.75 16.05
C LEU A 212 9.21 45.67 17.15
N GLY A 213 8.35 45.18 18.04
CA GLY A 213 7.83 45.91 19.20
C GLY A 213 8.85 46.07 20.33
N TYR A 214 9.99 45.39 20.26
CA TYR A 214 11.01 45.41 21.29
C TYR A 214 12.43 45.45 20.72
N SER A 215 13.25 46.39 21.19
CA SER A 215 14.67 46.46 20.83
C SER A 215 15.56 46.54 22.06
N ARG A 216 16.74 45.91 21.98
CA ARG A 216 17.78 46.00 23.01
C ARG A 216 19.06 46.50 22.37
N ASN A 217 19.60 47.61 22.86
CA ASN A 217 20.77 48.28 22.29
C ASN A 217 20.62 48.61 20.79
N GLY A 218 19.42 48.99 20.35
CA GLY A 218 19.13 49.32 18.95
C GLY A 218 19.07 48.12 18.01
N ARG A 219 19.14 46.89 18.52
CA ARG A 219 18.98 45.65 17.75
C ARG A 219 17.63 45.01 18.06
N LEU A 220 16.92 44.63 17.00
CA LEU A 220 15.65 43.93 17.07
C LEU A 220 15.85 42.51 17.59
N ILE A 221 14.82 41.93 18.20
CA ILE A 221 14.83 40.52 18.58
C ILE A 221 14.40 39.72 17.36
N SER A 222 15.23 38.76 16.95
CA SER A 222 14.90 37.79 15.92
C SER A 222 15.22 36.36 16.35
N ARG A 223 14.51 35.41 15.74
CA ARG A 223 14.78 33.98 15.82
C ARG A 223 14.79 33.39 14.43
N GLN A 224 15.66 32.42 14.23
CA GLN A 224 15.80 31.75 12.95
C GLN A 224 15.49 30.27 13.14
N ILE A 225 14.69 29.74 12.22
CA ILE A 225 14.38 28.33 12.09
C ILE A 225 14.78 27.91 10.69
N VAL A 226 15.41 26.74 10.58
CA VAL A 226 15.71 26.13 9.28
C VAL A 226 15.13 24.73 9.21
N GLN A 227 14.69 24.34 8.02
CA GLN A 227 14.27 22.97 7.72
C GLN A 227 14.55 22.68 6.24
N ASP A 228 15.04 21.47 5.96
CA ASP A 228 15.28 21.00 4.59
C ASP A 228 14.04 20.29 4.05
N PHE A 229 13.78 20.49 2.77
CA PHE A 229 12.69 19.89 2.03
C PHE A 229 13.23 19.18 0.79
N ARG A 230 12.78 17.95 0.56
CA ARG A 230 13.23 17.11 -0.53
C ARG A 230 12.20 17.08 -1.66
N LEU A 231 12.67 17.36 -2.86
CA LEU A 231 11.91 17.14 -4.08
C LEU A 231 11.85 15.64 -4.37
N SER A 232 10.64 15.12 -4.58
CA SER A 232 10.41 13.70 -4.84
C SER A 232 9.18 13.50 -5.71
N LYS A 233 9.07 12.33 -6.36
CA LYS A 233 7.88 11.92 -7.10
C LYS A 233 7.29 10.70 -6.41
N LYS A 234 6.01 10.74 -6.08
CA LYS A 234 5.33 9.69 -5.31
C LYS A 234 3.94 9.45 -5.88
N VAL A 235 3.56 8.19 -6.02
CA VAL A 235 2.18 7.83 -6.41
C VAL A 235 1.20 8.13 -5.29
N ARG A 236 1.63 8.06 -4.01
CA ARG A 236 0.81 8.24 -2.80
C ARG A 236 -0.40 7.29 -2.72
N HIS A 237 -0.33 6.14 -3.38
CA HIS A 237 -1.36 5.11 -3.33
C HIS A 237 -0.74 3.76 -3.02
N ALA A 238 -1.40 3.02 -2.15
CA ALA A 238 -1.17 1.61 -1.95
C ALA A 238 -1.75 0.80 -3.12
N VAL A 239 -2.92 1.20 -3.64
CA VAL A 239 -3.57 0.59 -4.80
C VAL A 239 -3.97 1.65 -5.82
N VAL A 240 -3.65 1.43 -7.09
CA VAL A 240 -4.26 2.13 -8.22
C VAL A 240 -4.79 1.07 -9.19
N SER A 241 -6.11 0.99 -9.34
CA SER A 241 -6.74 0.00 -10.20
C SER A 241 -7.60 0.60 -11.30
N SER A 242 -7.51 0.03 -12.50
CA SER A 242 -8.44 0.28 -13.61
C SER A 242 -9.71 -0.57 -13.54
N ASN A 243 -9.71 -1.62 -12.73
CA ASN A 243 -10.84 -2.47 -12.44
C ASN A 243 -11.36 -2.24 -11.00
N ARG A 244 -12.48 -2.86 -10.62
CA ARG A 244 -13.00 -2.70 -9.25
C ARG A 244 -12.11 -3.41 -8.24
N VAL A 245 -12.07 -2.89 -7.02
CA VAL A 245 -11.22 -3.41 -5.93
C VAL A 245 -12.10 -4.00 -4.83
N MET A 246 -11.67 -5.12 -4.25
CA MET A 246 -12.37 -5.78 -3.15
C MET A 246 -11.38 -6.03 -2.01
N ILE A 247 -11.67 -5.51 -0.81
CA ILE A 247 -10.83 -5.59 0.40
C ILE A 247 -11.59 -6.39 1.48
N GLY A 248 -11.17 -7.63 1.70
CA GLY A 248 -11.84 -8.59 2.59
C GLY A 248 -11.46 -8.41 4.05
N SER A 249 -11.92 -9.33 4.90
CA SER A 249 -11.48 -9.41 6.30
C SER A 249 -10.01 -9.84 6.39
N ASN A 250 -9.34 -9.46 7.48
CA ASN A 250 -7.92 -9.63 7.76
C ASN A 250 -7.01 -8.97 6.70
N VAL A 251 -7.41 -7.77 6.24
CA VAL A 251 -6.65 -6.96 5.28
C VAL A 251 -6.47 -5.55 5.81
N MET A 252 -5.25 -5.06 5.91
CA MET A 252 -4.96 -3.68 6.29
C MET A 252 -4.16 -2.96 5.21
N VAL A 253 -4.55 -1.72 4.94
CA VAL A 253 -3.95 -0.90 3.89
C VAL A 253 -3.37 0.39 4.48
N TYR A 254 -2.11 0.67 4.19
CA TYR A 254 -1.47 1.95 4.44
C TYR A 254 -1.18 2.68 3.15
N GLY A 255 -1.73 3.88 3.02
CA GLY A 255 -1.72 4.66 1.81
C GLY A 255 -3.05 4.59 1.07
N ASP A 256 -3.20 5.46 0.07
CA ASP A 256 -4.50 5.65 -0.56
C ASP A 256 -4.92 4.46 -1.43
N ILE A 257 -6.22 4.18 -1.48
CA ILE A 257 -6.82 3.22 -2.41
C ILE A 257 -7.52 3.98 -3.53
N GLY A 258 -7.10 3.73 -4.76
CA GLY A 258 -7.63 4.37 -5.96
C GLY A 258 -8.31 3.38 -6.90
N SER A 259 -9.59 3.64 -7.23
CA SER A 259 -10.34 2.87 -8.23
C SER A 259 -10.83 3.76 -9.37
N ARG A 260 -10.40 3.42 -10.58
CA ARG A 260 -10.81 4.09 -11.84
C ARG A 260 -11.99 3.39 -12.52
N PHE A 261 -12.53 2.34 -11.91
CA PHE A 261 -13.67 1.62 -12.46
C PHE A 261 -14.91 2.52 -12.51
N THR A 262 -15.53 2.60 -13.69
CA THR A 262 -16.71 3.47 -13.92
C THR A 262 -17.98 2.70 -14.27
N GLY A 263 -17.92 1.37 -14.37
CA GLY A 263 -19.04 0.50 -14.73
C GLY A 263 -20.07 0.30 -13.62
N VAL A 264 -20.51 1.37 -12.95
CA VAL A 264 -21.36 1.28 -11.74
C VAL A 264 -22.79 0.82 -12.01
N THR A 265 -23.22 0.69 -13.26
CA THR A 265 -24.58 0.20 -13.60
C THR A 265 -24.64 -1.31 -13.80
N PHE A 266 -23.50 -1.99 -13.80
CA PHE A 266 -23.46 -3.43 -13.91
C PHE A 266 -23.72 -4.09 -12.55
N ASN A 267 -24.12 -5.37 -12.55
CA ASN A 267 -24.24 -6.13 -11.32
C ASN A 267 -22.89 -6.17 -10.60
N ASN A 268 -22.91 -5.96 -9.28
CA ASN A 268 -21.70 -5.86 -8.45
C ASN A 268 -20.76 -4.73 -8.94
N GLY A 269 -21.35 -3.62 -9.39
CA GLY A 269 -20.66 -2.52 -10.04
C GLY A 269 -19.96 -1.56 -9.07
N ASP A 270 -19.88 -1.88 -7.79
CA ASP A 270 -19.19 -1.07 -6.78
C ASP A 270 -17.70 -0.94 -7.12
N PRO A 271 -17.16 0.29 -7.32
CA PRO A 271 -15.75 0.48 -7.62
C PRO A 271 -14.80 -0.01 -6.52
N LEU A 272 -15.28 -0.01 -5.27
CA LEU A 272 -14.63 -0.60 -4.10
C LEU A 272 -15.68 -1.27 -3.21
N THR A 273 -15.36 -2.47 -2.73
CA THR A 273 -16.09 -3.14 -1.65
C THR A 273 -15.11 -3.47 -0.53
N MET A 274 -15.48 -3.18 0.71
CA MET A 274 -14.64 -3.37 1.89
C MET A 274 -15.42 -4.05 3.00
N ARG A 275 -14.92 -5.17 3.52
CA ARG A 275 -15.52 -5.93 4.63
C ARG A 275 -14.91 -5.52 5.97
N SER A 276 -15.73 -5.57 7.02
CA SER A 276 -15.28 -5.45 8.42
C SER A 276 -14.34 -6.60 8.78
N ASP A 277 -13.34 -6.32 9.63
CA ASP A 277 -12.47 -7.36 10.18
C ASP A 277 -13.12 -8.10 11.35
N PHE A 278 -14.12 -7.49 12.01
CA PHE A 278 -14.76 -8.01 13.22
C PHE A 278 -16.10 -8.70 12.93
N GLN A 279 -16.81 -8.33 11.86
CA GLN A 279 -18.09 -8.94 11.52
C GLN A 279 -17.96 -10.45 11.22
N GLY A 280 -18.87 -11.25 11.78
CA GLY A 280 -18.94 -12.70 11.60
C GLY A 280 -18.05 -13.50 12.55
N LYS A 281 -17.35 -12.85 13.49
CA LYS A 281 -16.52 -13.53 14.51
C LYS A 281 -17.34 -13.96 15.73
N ASP A 282 -18.29 -13.13 16.16
CA ASP A 282 -19.17 -13.41 17.29
C ASP A 282 -20.57 -12.80 17.08
N SER A 283 -21.61 -13.56 17.43
CA SER A 283 -23.01 -13.17 17.17
C SER A 283 -23.53 -12.00 18.02
N LEU A 284 -22.95 -11.77 19.20
CA LEU A 284 -23.28 -10.62 20.05
C LEU A 284 -22.58 -9.37 19.52
N MET A 285 -21.31 -9.51 19.15
CA MET A 285 -20.56 -8.45 18.48
C MET A 285 -21.23 -8.02 17.17
N ASP A 286 -21.73 -8.96 16.37
CA ASP A 286 -22.44 -8.66 15.11
C ASP A 286 -23.69 -7.79 15.33
N GLN A 287 -24.41 -7.97 16.45
CA GLN A 287 -25.55 -7.12 16.80
C GLN A 287 -25.12 -5.70 17.16
N LYS A 288 -24.01 -5.57 17.91
CA LYS A 288 -23.43 -4.26 18.26
C LYS A 288 -22.91 -3.53 17.03
N LEU A 289 -22.19 -4.24 16.15
CA LEU A 289 -21.70 -3.71 14.87
C LEU A 289 -22.85 -3.32 13.94
N ALA A 290 -23.93 -4.10 13.87
CA ALA A 290 -25.11 -3.73 13.09
C ALA A 290 -25.73 -2.40 13.55
N ALA A 291 -25.79 -2.15 14.86
CA ALA A 291 -26.25 -0.88 15.41
C ALA A 291 -25.30 0.29 15.05
N LEU A 292 -23.98 0.08 15.15
CA LEU A 292 -22.99 1.06 14.73
C LEU A 292 -23.09 1.37 13.23
N PHE A 293 -23.16 0.34 12.39
CA PHE A 293 -23.24 0.50 10.93
C PHE A 293 -24.52 1.20 10.49
N ALA A 294 -25.65 0.98 11.17
CA ALA A 294 -26.87 1.72 10.92
C ALA A 294 -26.72 3.22 11.24
N ALA A 295 -26.01 3.57 12.31
CA ALA A 295 -25.71 4.96 12.66
C ALA A 295 -24.76 5.62 11.64
N LEU A 296 -23.67 4.94 11.29
CA LEU A 296 -22.71 5.42 10.28
C LEU A 296 -23.39 5.68 8.94
N ALA A 297 -24.22 4.75 8.46
CA ALA A 297 -24.91 4.87 7.17
C ALA A 297 -25.81 6.12 7.05
N GLN A 298 -26.23 6.70 8.17
CA GLN A 298 -27.11 7.86 8.20
C GLN A 298 -26.40 9.16 8.59
N TYR A 299 -25.36 9.10 9.43
CA TYR A 299 -24.81 10.28 10.11
C TYR A 299 -23.32 10.54 9.88
N ASP A 300 -22.58 9.60 9.28
CA ASP A 300 -21.19 9.81 8.86
C ASP A 300 -21.16 10.79 7.66
N ILE A 301 -20.63 11.99 7.89
CA ILE A 301 -20.65 13.08 6.91
C ILE A 301 -19.44 13.01 5.96
N ASP A 302 -18.27 12.64 6.46
CA ASP A 302 -17.01 12.58 5.72
C ASP A 302 -16.67 11.20 5.17
N HIS A 303 -17.53 10.20 5.40
CA HIS A 303 -17.40 8.83 4.91
C HIS A 303 -16.12 8.16 5.38
N ASP A 304 -15.73 8.44 6.63
CA ASP A 304 -14.53 7.89 7.24
C ASP A 304 -14.81 6.62 8.08
N ASN A 305 -16.08 6.20 8.13
CA ASN A 305 -16.59 5.05 8.86
C ASN A 305 -16.36 5.14 10.38
N ARG A 306 -16.32 6.36 10.93
CA ARG A 306 -16.16 6.61 12.35
C ARG A 306 -17.13 7.71 12.80
N LEU A 307 -17.58 7.66 14.05
CA LEU A 307 -18.44 8.70 14.61
C LEU A 307 -17.65 9.59 15.58
N ARG A 308 -17.51 10.88 15.26
CA ARG A 308 -16.84 11.84 16.15
C ARG A 308 -17.66 12.12 17.41
N VAL A 309 -17.09 11.81 18.59
CA VAL A 309 -17.76 11.96 19.89
C VAL A 309 -18.23 13.40 20.15
N ASN A 310 -17.42 14.39 19.78
CA ASN A 310 -17.71 15.80 20.04
C ASN A 310 -18.40 16.53 18.87
N HIS A 311 -18.71 15.82 17.78
CA HIS A 311 -19.32 16.46 16.61
C HIS A 311 -20.86 16.56 16.79
N PRO A 312 -21.50 17.71 16.49
CA PRO A 312 -22.92 17.91 16.80
C PRO A 312 -23.89 16.92 16.13
N SER A 313 -23.55 16.41 14.94
CA SER A 313 -24.38 15.45 14.20
C SER A 313 -24.00 14.00 14.51
N GLU A 314 -22.77 13.60 14.19
CA GLU A 314 -22.23 12.26 14.46
C GLU A 314 -22.21 11.87 15.94
N GLY A 315 -21.80 12.76 16.85
CA GLY A 315 -21.75 12.44 18.28
C GLY A 315 -23.14 12.17 18.86
N ALA A 316 -24.17 12.84 18.34
CA ALA A 316 -25.56 12.58 18.70
C ALA A 316 -26.12 11.29 18.09
N ALA A 317 -25.44 10.72 17.09
CA ALA A 317 -25.82 9.49 16.41
C ALA A 317 -25.14 8.24 16.98
N ILE A 318 -24.14 8.40 17.85
CA ILE A 318 -23.51 7.27 18.54
C ILE A 318 -24.61 6.47 19.27
N PRO A 319 -24.75 5.15 19.04
CA PRO A 319 -25.80 4.37 19.66
C PRO A 319 -25.71 4.37 21.20
N ASP A 320 -26.84 4.16 21.86
CA ASP A 320 -26.95 4.31 23.32
C ASP A 320 -26.14 3.22 24.05
N ASN A 321 -25.23 3.67 24.92
CA ASN A 321 -24.45 2.82 25.81
C ASN A 321 -25.28 2.13 26.90
N ALA A 322 -26.54 2.53 27.10
CA ALA A 322 -27.47 1.91 28.04
C ALA A 322 -28.06 0.57 27.53
N GLN A 323 -27.86 0.23 26.26
CA GLN A 323 -28.40 -0.99 25.67
C GLN A 323 -27.68 -2.23 26.22
N ASP A 324 -28.48 -3.19 26.66
CA ASP A 324 -28.08 -4.52 27.11
C ASP A 324 -28.28 -5.51 25.95
N PHE A 325 -27.22 -5.85 25.21
CA PHE A 325 -27.33 -6.78 24.08
C PHE A 325 -27.27 -8.24 24.53
N ASN A 326 -26.66 -8.54 25.68
CA ASN A 326 -26.46 -9.92 26.14
C ASN A 326 -27.63 -10.44 27.02
N GLY A 327 -28.51 -9.54 27.48
CA GLY A 327 -29.68 -9.82 28.29
C GLY A 327 -29.39 -10.10 29.77
N ASP A 328 -28.24 -9.69 30.30
CA ASP A 328 -27.82 -9.93 31.69
C ASP A 328 -28.37 -8.91 32.70
N GLY A 329 -29.05 -7.86 32.21
CA GLY A 329 -29.63 -6.79 33.01
C GLY A 329 -28.67 -5.64 33.34
N GLN A 330 -27.46 -5.62 32.76
CA GLN A 330 -26.51 -4.52 32.82
C GLN A 330 -26.30 -3.89 31.44
N PRO A 331 -26.07 -2.57 31.36
CA PRO A 331 -25.62 -1.95 30.12
C PRO A 331 -24.25 -2.45 29.67
N ASP A 332 -24.10 -2.77 28.39
CA ASP A 332 -22.82 -3.25 27.83
C ASP A 332 -21.78 -2.12 27.71
N GLY A 333 -22.22 -0.86 27.56
CA GLY A 333 -21.33 0.25 27.23
C GLY A 333 -20.55 0.00 25.94
N ALA A 334 -21.21 -0.54 24.91
CA ALA A 334 -20.59 -1.04 23.68
C ALA A 334 -19.99 0.06 22.78
N PHE A 335 -20.40 1.31 22.94
CA PHE A 335 -20.06 2.46 22.07
C PHE A 335 -19.34 3.56 22.86
N GLN A 336 -18.44 3.17 23.76
CA GLN A 336 -17.54 4.10 24.44
C GLN A 336 -16.26 4.24 23.60
N ASP A 337 -15.72 5.45 23.49
CA ASP A 337 -14.38 5.70 22.92
C ASP A 337 -13.32 5.18 23.90
N VAL A 338 -12.96 3.89 23.76
CA VAL A 338 -11.99 3.21 24.63
C VAL A 338 -10.56 3.55 24.20
N THR A 339 -10.36 3.80 22.91
CA THR A 339 -9.05 4.18 22.38
C THR A 339 -8.64 5.58 22.84
N GLY A 340 -9.61 6.46 23.10
CA GLY A 340 -9.43 7.85 23.48
C GLY A 340 -9.01 8.74 22.31
N ASP A 341 -9.31 8.34 21.07
CA ASP A 341 -8.91 9.06 19.86
C ASP A 341 -9.93 10.12 19.42
N GLY A 342 -11.08 10.21 20.12
CA GLY A 342 -12.17 11.13 19.86
C GLY A 342 -13.23 10.61 18.89
N TYR A 343 -13.13 9.34 18.49
CA TYR A 343 -14.05 8.65 17.61
C TYR A 343 -14.63 7.41 18.29
N VAL A 344 -15.76 6.94 17.76
CA VAL A 344 -16.28 5.61 18.05
C VAL A 344 -16.37 4.85 16.74
N ASP A 345 -15.69 3.71 16.67
CA ASP A 345 -15.69 2.84 15.50
C ASP A 345 -15.77 1.34 15.87
N GLU A 346 -15.62 0.46 14.88
CA GLU A 346 -15.72 -0.99 15.11
C GLU A 346 -14.61 -1.55 16.02
N PHE A 347 -13.47 -0.85 16.14
CA PHE A 347 -12.37 -1.24 17.01
C PHE A 347 -12.69 -1.00 18.48
N ASP A 348 -13.35 0.11 18.80
CA ASP A 348 -13.88 0.36 20.14
C ASP A 348 -14.89 -0.72 20.55
N VAL A 349 -15.81 -1.06 19.64
CA VAL A 349 -16.80 -2.12 19.85
C VAL A 349 -16.11 -3.48 20.07
N PHE A 350 -15.06 -3.77 19.30
CA PHE A 350 -14.25 -4.97 19.45
C PHE A 350 -13.56 -5.04 20.83
N ILE A 351 -12.86 -3.98 21.24
CA ILE A 351 -12.18 -3.96 22.55
C ILE A 351 -13.21 -4.13 23.66
N ARG A 352 -14.34 -3.41 23.62
CA ARG A 352 -15.42 -3.53 24.62
C ARG A 352 -16.04 -4.93 24.67
N GLN A 353 -16.03 -5.67 23.57
CA GLN A 353 -16.58 -7.02 23.52
C GLN A 353 -15.65 -8.06 24.17
N TYR A 354 -14.34 -7.93 23.97
CA TYR A 354 -13.37 -8.94 24.40
C TYR A 354 -12.57 -8.57 25.65
N ASP A 355 -12.52 -7.30 26.06
CA ASP A 355 -11.93 -6.85 27.33
C ASP A 355 -12.79 -7.34 28.51
N ALA A 356 -12.55 -8.59 28.91
CA ALA A 356 -13.32 -9.27 29.94
C ALA A 356 -12.98 -8.76 31.35
N ASN A 357 -11.79 -8.18 31.52
CA ASN A 357 -11.29 -7.74 32.81
C ASN A 357 -11.47 -6.22 33.07
N GLY A 358 -11.76 -5.45 32.03
CA GLY A 358 -12.08 -4.02 32.08
C GLY A 358 -10.86 -3.10 32.16
N ASP A 359 -9.68 -3.56 31.73
CA ASP A 359 -8.44 -2.77 31.74
C ASP A 359 -8.19 -1.97 30.45
N GLY A 360 -9.12 -2.04 29.49
CA GLY A 360 -9.05 -1.37 28.20
C GLY A 360 -8.11 -2.07 27.22
N ARG A 361 -7.77 -3.35 27.45
CA ARG A 361 -6.92 -4.15 26.58
C ARG A 361 -7.57 -5.50 26.29
N VAL A 362 -7.17 -6.10 25.18
CA VAL A 362 -7.52 -7.49 24.85
C VAL A 362 -6.23 -8.30 24.82
N THR A 363 -6.08 -9.21 25.76
CA THR A 363 -4.94 -10.13 25.84
C THR A 363 -5.03 -11.16 24.71
N LEU A 364 -3.94 -11.30 23.94
CA LEU A 364 -3.86 -12.27 22.85
C LEU A 364 -3.84 -13.73 23.33
N SER A 365 -3.95 -14.66 22.39
CA SER A 365 -3.83 -16.10 22.68
C SER A 365 -2.49 -16.42 23.36
N ALA A 366 -2.48 -17.49 24.16
CA ALA A 366 -1.26 -17.90 24.87
C ALA A 366 -0.07 -18.17 23.92
N ALA A 367 -0.34 -18.56 22.68
CA ALA A 367 0.69 -18.75 21.65
C ALA A 367 1.27 -17.41 21.18
N LEU A 368 0.44 -16.39 20.95
CA LEU A 368 0.88 -15.07 20.49
C LEU A 368 1.46 -14.20 21.60
N ALA A 369 1.06 -14.42 22.86
CA ALA A 369 1.59 -13.72 24.03
C ALA A 369 2.94 -14.29 24.53
N ALA A 370 3.36 -15.46 24.04
CA ALA A 370 4.61 -16.07 24.47
C ALA A 370 5.82 -15.18 24.12
N GLY A 371 6.65 -14.85 25.10
CA GLY A 371 7.82 -13.97 24.93
C GLY A 371 7.49 -12.47 24.86
N THR A 372 6.22 -12.08 24.96
CA THR A 372 5.80 -10.67 24.99
C THR A 372 5.48 -10.21 26.42
N PRO A 373 5.33 -8.90 26.68
CA PRO A 373 4.85 -8.38 27.95
C PRO A 373 3.52 -8.99 28.45
N ALA A 374 2.67 -9.48 27.55
CA ALA A 374 1.40 -10.13 27.90
C ALA A 374 1.56 -11.59 28.36
N GLU A 375 2.77 -12.17 28.35
CA GLU A 375 2.98 -13.56 28.73
C GLU A 375 2.45 -13.87 30.14
N GLY A 376 1.63 -14.93 30.25
CA GLY A 376 1.04 -15.37 31.51
C GLY A 376 -0.25 -14.64 31.92
N HIS A 377 -0.69 -13.64 31.16
CA HIS A 377 -2.03 -13.06 31.30
C HIS A 377 -3.10 -13.99 30.71
N THR A 378 -4.36 -13.80 31.12
CA THR A 378 -5.47 -14.65 30.66
C THR A 378 -5.89 -14.23 29.25
N PRO A 379 -5.86 -15.13 28.25
CA PRO A 379 -6.30 -14.80 26.91
C PRO A 379 -7.76 -14.38 26.84
N GLU A 380 -8.05 -13.34 26.07
CA GLU A 380 -9.37 -12.72 25.97
C GLU A 380 -9.98 -12.89 24.58
N PHE A 381 -9.17 -12.85 23.51
CA PHE A 381 -9.64 -13.10 22.14
C PHE A 381 -9.69 -14.59 21.79
N VAL A 382 -10.37 -15.37 22.63
CA VAL A 382 -10.50 -16.83 22.53
C VAL A 382 -11.97 -17.25 22.63
N GLN A 383 -12.29 -18.38 22.02
CA GLN A 383 -13.56 -19.06 22.18
C GLN A 383 -13.68 -19.67 23.58
N SER A 384 -14.89 -20.10 23.96
CA SER A 384 -15.16 -20.74 25.27
C SER A 384 -14.35 -22.02 25.55
N ASN A 385 -13.82 -22.67 24.51
CA ASN A 385 -12.94 -23.84 24.61
C ASN A 385 -11.44 -23.47 24.71
N GLY A 386 -11.10 -22.18 24.78
CA GLY A 386 -9.75 -21.65 24.83
C GLY A 386 -9.00 -21.62 23.50
N GLN A 387 -9.65 -22.02 22.39
CA GLN A 387 -9.07 -21.84 21.05
C GLN A 387 -9.16 -20.38 20.62
N PRO A 388 -8.17 -19.87 19.87
CA PRO A 388 -8.22 -18.50 19.37
C PRO A 388 -9.42 -18.28 18.46
N VAL A 389 -10.02 -17.09 18.52
CA VAL A 389 -11.09 -16.70 17.58
C VAL A 389 -10.49 -16.46 16.20
N ASP A 390 -9.43 -15.65 16.12
CA ASP A 390 -8.66 -15.40 14.90
C ASP A 390 -7.24 -14.86 15.24
N ASP A 391 -6.27 -15.76 15.37
CA ASP A 391 -4.89 -15.38 15.70
C ASP A 391 -4.20 -14.57 14.59
N ASP A 392 -4.58 -14.78 13.32
CA ASP A 392 -3.96 -14.02 12.22
C ASP A 392 -4.45 -12.57 12.20
N LEU A 393 -5.73 -12.31 12.52
CA LEU A 393 -6.24 -10.95 12.72
C LEU A 393 -5.59 -10.27 13.93
N ALA A 394 -5.51 -10.97 15.06
CA ALA A 394 -4.87 -10.45 16.26
C ALA A 394 -3.42 -10.03 15.98
N LEU A 395 -2.67 -10.91 15.32
CA LEU A 395 -1.30 -10.65 14.92
C LEU A 395 -1.20 -9.53 13.89
N LEU A 396 -2.15 -9.42 12.96
CA LEU A 396 -2.20 -8.34 11.98
C LEU A 396 -2.34 -6.97 12.65
N ILE A 397 -3.19 -6.86 13.69
CA ILE A 397 -3.39 -5.63 14.47
C ILE A 397 -2.15 -5.29 15.33
N ASP A 398 -1.65 -6.24 16.11
CA ASP A 398 -0.52 -6.04 17.04
C ASP A 398 0.83 -5.83 16.31
N SER A 399 0.98 -6.41 15.11
CA SER A 399 2.18 -6.22 14.27
C SER A 399 2.08 -5.02 13.33
N ASN A 400 0.97 -4.28 13.41
CA ASN A 400 0.71 -3.18 12.50
C ASN A 400 1.61 -1.98 12.80
N ASN A 401 1.91 -1.18 11.77
CA ASN A 401 2.78 0.01 11.85
C ASN A 401 4.05 -0.21 12.70
N PRO A 402 5.03 -1.00 12.24
CA PRO A 402 6.13 -1.47 13.10
C PRO A 402 7.09 -0.36 13.57
N ASP A 403 7.23 0.75 12.83
CA ASP A 403 8.08 1.91 13.18
C ASP A 403 7.27 2.96 13.97
N ARG A 404 6.81 2.59 15.17
CA ARG A 404 5.89 3.42 15.96
C ARG A 404 6.57 4.69 16.48
N ASN A 405 7.88 4.65 16.74
CA ASN A 405 8.64 5.81 17.18
C ASN A 405 9.20 6.68 16.03
N ARG A 406 9.08 6.23 14.77
CA ARG A 406 9.47 6.93 13.54
C ARG A 406 10.98 7.19 13.44
N ASN A 407 11.80 6.32 14.01
CA ASN A 407 13.26 6.44 13.94
C ASN A 407 13.85 5.73 12.70
N GLY A 408 13.05 4.97 11.96
CA GLY A 408 13.45 4.26 10.75
C GLY A 408 14.05 2.87 10.98
N ILE A 409 14.03 2.36 12.21
CA ILE A 409 14.48 1.03 12.62
C ILE A 409 13.27 0.34 13.24
N TRP A 410 12.92 -0.84 12.75
CA TRP A 410 11.72 -1.54 13.21
C TRP A 410 11.77 -3.02 12.81
N GLY A 411 10.84 -3.81 13.36
CA GLY A 411 10.69 -5.23 13.03
C GLY A 411 11.60 -6.13 13.86
N PHE A 412 11.97 -7.27 13.28
CA PHE A 412 12.72 -8.33 13.94
C PHE A 412 13.54 -9.15 12.95
N VAL A 413 14.47 -9.95 13.47
CA VAL A 413 15.23 -10.93 12.71
C VAL A 413 14.41 -12.22 12.60
N ASP A 414 13.69 -12.36 11.49
CA ASP A 414 12.95 -13.57 11.14
C ASP A 414 13.94 -14.69 10.77
N SER A 415 14.28 -15.52 11.75
CA SER A 415 15.31 -16.54 11.62
C SER A 415 14.80 -17.82 10.95
N ASN A 416 13.48 -18.03 10.96
CA ASN A 416 12.83 -19.22 10.39
C ASN A 416 12.06 -18.93 9.09
N HIS A 417 12.02 -17.66 8.67
CA HIS A 417 11.40 -17.17 7.43
C HIS A 417 9.88 -17.38 7.35
N ASN A 418 9.19 -17.39 8.50
CA ASN A 418 7.73 -17.54 8.55
C ASN A 418 6.97 -16.20 8.53
N GLY A 419 7.70 -15.07 8.50
CA GLY A 419 7.16 -13.72 8.51
C GLY A 419 6.41 -13.35 9.79
N LYS A 420 6.62 -14.06 10.89
CA LYS A 420 6.05 -13.83 12.23
C LYS A 420 7.19 -13.72 13.23
N TRP A 421 7.06 -12.80 14.19
CA TRP A 421 8.01 -12.80 15.31
C TRP A 421 7.67 -13.96 16.25
N ASP A 422 8.65 -14.83 16.46
CA ASP A 422 8.58 -15.95 17.40
C ASP A 422 9.39 -15.69 18.67
N ALA A 423 8.96 -16.29 19.78
CA ALA A 423 9.65 -16.19 21.06
C ALA A 423 11.12 -16.63 20.93
N GLY A 424 12.04 -15.70 21.23
CA GLY A 424 13.49 -15.90 21.13
C GLY A 424 14.14 -15.23 19.92
N GLU A 425 13.36 -14.69 18.97
CA GLU A 425 13.88 -13.87 17.88
C GLU A 425 14.21 -12.45 18.34
N ILE A 426 15.20 -11.84 17.68
CA ILE A 426 15.75 -10.55 18.08
C ILE A 426 14.93 -9.43 17.42
N MET A 427 14.35 -8.55 18.24
CA MET A 427 13.73 -7.30 17.77
C MET A 427 14.80 -6.32 17.28
N ALA A 428 14.52 -5.58 16.22
CA ALA A 428 15.49 -4.72 15.55
C ALA A 428 15.80 -3.42 16.32
N ASP A 429 14.80 -2.77 16.92
CA ASP A 429 14.95 -1.48 17.61
C ASP A 429 15.15 -1.63 19.12
N VAL A 430 16.36 -2.06 19.49
CA VAL A 430 16.77 -2.24 20.90
C VAL A 430 17.41 -0.97 21.44
N ASP A 431 16.91 -0.47 22.56
CA ASP A 431 17.61 0.54 23.34
C ASP A 431 18.82 -0.08 24.04
N THR A 432 20.01 0.35 23.64
CA THR A 432 21.28 -0.18 24.17
C THR A 432 21.55 0.18 25.64
N SER A 433 20.77 1.09 26.23
CA SER A 433 20.98 1.55 27.61
C SER A 433 20.25 0.71 28.65
N ASP A 434 19.07 0.17 28.33
CA ASP A 434 18.24 -0.64 29.23
C ASP A 434 17.80 -1.99 28.64
N GLY A 435 18.04 -2.23 27.35
CA GLY A 435 17.69 -3.46 26.65
C GLY A 435 16.21 -3.55 26.24
N GLU A 436 15.43 -2.48 26.41
CA GLU A 436 14.03 -2.44 25.99
C GLU A 436 13.87 -2.26 24.49
N TYR A 437 12.81 -2.83 23.95
CA TYR A 437 12.45 -2.65 22.53
C TYR A 437 11.54 -1.43 22.41
N ARG A 438 12.03 -0.38 21.75
CA ARG A 438 11.39 0.95 21.80
C ARG A 438 10.00 0.96 21.18
N ASP A 439 9.81 0.30 20.03
CA ASP A 439 8.49 0.20 19.41
C ASP A 439 7.52 -0.68 20.21
N ARG A 440 8.04 -1.68 20.93
CA ARG A 440 7.22 -2.55 21.80
C ARG A 440 6.61 -1.78 22.97
N VAL A 441 7.32 -0.81 23.53
CA VAL A 441 6.76 0.09 24.56
C VAL A 441 5.56 0.89 24.01
N LEU A 442 5.60 1.18 22.71
CA LEU A 442 4.53 1.82 21.94
C LEU A 442 3.50 0.82 21.37
N GLY A 443 3.54 -0.43 21.84
CA GLY A 443 2.57 -1.49 21.60
C GLY A 443 2.90 -2.46 20.47
N TYR A 444 4.02 -2.30 19.75
CA TYR A 444 4.34 -3.22 18.65
C TYR A 444 4.75 -4.60 19.20
N ARG A 445 3.98 -5.64 18.86
CA ARG A 445 4.24 -7.01 19.34
C ARG A 445 4.32 -7.09 20.86
N ASP A 446 3.44 -6.37 21.56
CA ASP A 446 3.41 -6.39 23.02
C ASP A 446 2.46 -7.46 23.60
N GLY A 447 1.68 -8.12 22.74
CA GLY A 447 0.77 -9.20 23.07
C GLY A 447 -0.59 -8.74 23.61
N TYR A 448 -0.87 -7.44 23.54
CA TYR A 448 -2.18 -6.86 23.75
C TYR A 448 -2.72 -6.27 22.46
N ILE A 449 -4.05 -6.19 22.35
CA ILE A 449 -4.70 -5.27 21.43
C ILE A 449 -5.31 -4.14 22.27
N ASP A 450 -4.79 -2.93 22.11
CA ASP A 450 -5.27 -1.74 22.80
C ASP A 450 -5.13 -0.46 21.96
N ARG A 451 -5.34 0.70 22.58
CA ARG A 451 -5.22 2.02 21.94
C ARG A 451 -3.88 2.29 21.25
N LYS A 452 -2.83 1.55 21.61
CA LYS A 452 -1.49 1.70 21.05
C LYS A 452 -1.35 1.10 19.65
N ASP A 453 -2.21 0.16 19.26
CA ASP A 453 -2.10 -0.56 17.98
C ASP A 453 -2.55 0.24 16.77
N GLN A 454 -3.19 1.40 16.98
CA GLN A 454 -3.55 2.34 15.93
C GLN A 454 -4.29 1.66 14.76
N TYR A 455 -5.24 0.76 15.09
CA TYR A 455 -6.01 0.04 14.09
C TYR A 455 -6.70 1.02 13.15
N ALA A 456 -6.55 0.75 11.85
CA ALA A 456 -7.34 1.34 10.79
C ALA A 456 -7.46 0.29 9.70
N LYS A 457 -8.66 0.12 9.13
CA LYS A 457 -8.84 -0.72 7.96
C LYS A 457 -8.03 -0.16 6.78
N VAL A 458 -8.13 1.16 6.61
CA VAL A 458 -7.34 1.95 5.65
C VAL A 458 -6.73 3.15 6.36
N ALA A 459 -5.42 3.12 6.59
CA ALA A 459 -4.63 4.27 7.00
C ALA A 459 -4.22 5.08 5.76
N GLY A 460 -5.20 5.74 5.14
CA GLY A 460 -5.10 6.45 3.86
C GLY A 460 -6.44 7.02 3.43
N GLY A 461 -6.48 7.68 2.27
CA GLY A 461 -7.73 8.14 1.65
C GLY A 461 -8.23 7.20 0.56
N LEU A 462 -9.52 7.27 0.27
CA LEU A 462 -10.17 6.57 -0.85
C LEU A 462 -10.35 7.54 -2.02
N LYS A 463 -10.01 7.14 -3.24
CA LYS A 463 -10.18 7.96 -4.46
C LYS A 463 -10.89 7.20 -5.55
N PHE A 464 -11.90 7.83 -6.13
CA PHE A 464 -12.76 7.24 -7.15
C PHE A 464 -12.88 8.15 -8.37
N SER A 465 -12.80 7.57 -9.57
CA SER A 465 -13.10 8.31 -10.81
C SER A 465 -14.60 8.59 -10.97
N VAL A 466 -15.48 7.84 -10.31
CA VAL A 466 -16.92 8.06 -10.36
C VAL A 466 -17.37 9.12 -9.35
N SER A 467 -18.52 9.75 -9.62
CA SER A 467 -19.19 10.61 -8.64
C SER A 467 -19.92 9.78 -7.57
N SER A 468 -19.99 10.29 -6.35
CA SER A 468 -20.76 9.67 -5.26
C SER A 468 -22.23 9.47 -5.64
N THR A 469 -22.88 10.51 -6.18
CA THR A 469 -24.28 10.44 -6.63
C THR A 469 -24.50 9.35 -7.70
N GLY A 470 -23.58 9.23 -8.65
CA GLY A 470 -23.67 8.23 -9.72
C GLY A 470 -23.54 6.81 -9.20
N TRP A 471 -22.61 6.58 -8.26
CA TRP A 471 -22.46 5.30 -7.59
C TRP A 471 -23.71 4.99 -6.75
N THR A 472 -24.13 5.90 -5.87
CA THR A 472 -25.28 5.66 -4.98
C THR A 472 -26.57 5.39 -5.74
N SER A 473 -26.79 6.09 -6.85
CA SER A 473 -27.99 5.89 -7.67
C SER A 473 -28.01 4.51 -8.36
N ALA A 474 -26.84 3.91 -8.60
CA ALA A 474 -26.72 2.67 -9.36
C ALA A 474 -26.59 1.42 -8.47
N GLN A 475 -25.90 1.51 -7.33
CA GLN A 475 -25.64 0.35 -6.44
C GLN A 475 -26.28 0.47 -5.04
N GLY A 476 -26.77 1.64 -4.62
CA GLY A 476 -27.31 1.85 -3.28
C GLY A 476 -26.38 2.63 -2.35
N ASN A 477 -26.60 2.57 -1.04
CA ASN A 477 -25.83 3.38 -0.10
C ASN A 477 -24.36 2.92 -0.04
N ILE A 478 -23.42 3.86 -0.18
CA ILE A 478 -21.97 3.57 -0.18
C ILE A 478 -21.54 3.02 1.19
N ALA A 479 -22.18 3.46 2.27
CA ALA A 479 -21.89 2.97 3.61
C ALA A 479 -22.21 1.48 3.79
N ASP A 480 -23.03 0.88 2.93
CA ASP A 480 -23.33 -0.55 2.97
C ASP A 480 -22.18 -1.39 2.40
N THR A 481 -21.39 -0.83 1.47
CA THR A 481 -20.32 -1.53 0.77
C THR A 481 -18.93 -1.21 1.29
N LEU A 482 -18.75 -0.09 1.99
CA LEU A 482 -17.48 0.31 2.60
C LEU A 482 -17.56 0.14 4.13
N LYS A 483 -17.01 -0.96 4.67
CA LYS A 483 -16.98 -1.23 6.12
C LYS A 483 -15.57 -1.16 6.70
N GLY A 484 -15.48 -0.57 7.89
CA GLY A 484 -14.25 -0.44 8.67
C GLY A 484 -13.58 0.94 8.55
N PRO A 485 -12.82 1.37 9.57
CA PRO A 485 -12.41 2.75 9.75
C PRO A 485 -11.36 3.18 8.73
N ILE A 486 -11.56 4.38 8.20
CA ILE A 486 -10.68 5.03 7.22
C ILE A 486 -10.04 6.23 7.89
N VAL A 487 -8.72 6.22 8.00
CA VAL A 487 -7.95 7.24 8.69
C VAL A 487 -7.03 7.94 7.69
N PRO A 488 -7.50 9.02 7.03
CA PRO A 488 -6.68 9.77 6.09
C PRO A 488 -5.59 10.59 6.80
N PRO A 489 -4.52 10.99 6.09
CA PRO A 489 -3.56 11.95 6.60
C PRO A 489 -4.24 13.26 7.01
N SER A 490 -3.74 13.91 8.07
CA SER A 490 -4.29 15.17 8.58
C SER A 490 -4.48 16.21 7.47
N GLY A 491 -5.69 16.78 7.40
CA GLY A 491 -6.07 17.77 6.37
C GLY A 491 -6.48 17.17 5.02
N SER A 492 -6.52 15.85 4.88
CA SER A 492 -7.02 15.16 3.68
C SER A 492 -8.40 14.56 3.93
N PRO A 493 -9.30 14.55 2.92
CA PRO A 493 -10.60 13.89 3.04
C PRO A 493 -10.45 12.36 3.07
N ALA A 494 -11.35 11.67 3.77
CA ALA A 494 -11.39 10.21 3.79
C ALA A 494 -11.79 9.63 2.43
N ALA A 495 -12.72 10.27 1.72
CA ALA A 495 -13.11 9.90 0.37
C ALA A 495 -13.08 11.09 -0.61
N THR A 496 -12.53 10.88 -1.80
CA THR A 496 -12.54 11.82 -2.93
C THR A 496 -13.21 11.17 -4.14
N PHE A 497 -14.34 11.74 -4.57
CA PHE A 497 -15.07 11.30 -5.76
C PHE A 497 -14.78 12.20 -6.96
N SER A 498 -14.99 11.68 -8.18
CA SER A 498 -14.64 12.38 -9.42
C SER A 498 -13.17 12.83 -9.46
N ALA A 499 -12.27 12.01 -8.92
CA ALA A 499 -10.84 12.30 -8.85
C ALA A 499 -10.25 12.48 -10.26
N SER A 500 -9.43 13.52 -10.44
CA SER A 500 -8.73 13.78 -11.70
C SER A 500 -7.55 12.82 -11.92
N ASP A 501 -7.02 12.76 -13.14
CA ASP A 501 -5.81 11.97 -13.45
C ASP A 501 -4.56 12.43 -12.68
N THR A 502 -4.57 13.63 -12.11
CA THR A 502 -3.48 14.13 -11.26
C THR A 502 -3.60 13.64 -9.81
N GLN A 503 -4.82 13.31 -9.37
CA GLN A 503 -5.11 12.76 -8.04
C GLN A 503 -5.12 11.24 -8.04
N LEU A 504 -5.51 10.63 -9.17
CA LEU A 504 -5.59 9.20 -9.39
C LEU A 504 -5.04 8.89 -10.79
N PRO A 505 -3.74 8.57 -10.96
CA PRO A 505 -3.12 8.45 -12.28
C PRO A 505 -3.70 7.30 -13.10
N ALA A 506 -3.73 7.47 -14.43
CA ALA A 506 -4.01 6.37 -15.34
C ALA A 506 -2.81 5.40 -15.35
N VAL A 507 -3.10 4.11 -15.18
CA VAL A 507 -2.11 3.02 -15.22
C VAL A 507 -2.52 2.04 -16.31
N ASP A 508 -2.12 2.32 -17.56
CA ASP A 508 -2.31 1.39 -18.67
C ASP A 508 -1.00 0.66 -19.02
N THR A 509 -1.08 -0.32 -19.90
CA THR A 509 0.07 -1.16 -20.27
C THR A 509 1.21 -0.38 -20.94
N SER A 510 0.90 0.73 -21.63
CA SER A 510 1.88 1.51 -22.39
C SER A 510 2.82 2.30 -21.49
N VAL A 511 2.33 2.72 -20.31
CA VAL A 511 3.07 3.50 -19.31
C VAL A 511 4.38 2.81 -18.91
N PHE A 512 4.39 1.48 -18.83
CA PHE A 512 5.52 0.70 -18.31
C PHE A 512 6.51 0.20 -19.39
N THR A 513 6.37 0.61 -20.64
CA THR A 513 7.13 0.04 -21.77
C THR A 513 8.64 0.18 -21.61
N ALA A 514 9.13 1.34 -21.15
CA ALA A 514 10.56 1.59 -20.97
C ALA A 514 11.14 0.70 -19.87
N GLN A 515 10.51 0.70 -18.70
CA GLN A 515 10.91 -0.14 -17.55
C GLN A 515 10.91 -1.62 -17.90
N ARG A 516 9.86 -2.09 -18.57
CA ARG A 516 9.73 -3.49 -19.00
C ARG A 516 10.87 -3.87 -19.96
N THR A 517 11.15 -3.02 -20.96
CA THR A 517 12.26 -3.27 -21.91
C THR A 517 13.61 -3.38 -21.19
N ALA A 518 13.87 -2.51 -20.20
CA ALA A 518 15.09 -2.57 -19.41
C ALA A 518 15.24 -3.90 -18.66
N LEU A 519 14.18 -4.36 -17.98
CA LEU A 519 14.16 -5.66 -17.31
C LEU A 519 14.30 -6.83 -18.30
N GLN A 520 13.59 -6.79 -19.43
CA GLN A 520 13.68 -7.83 -20.46
C GLN A 520 15.10 -7.97 -21.02
N ASN A 521 15.84 -6.86 -21.17
CA ASN A 521 17.24 -6.89 -21.59
C ASN A 521 18.18 -7.49 -20.54
N ALA A 522 17.83 -7.41 -19.26
CA ALA A 522 18.59 -8.00 -18.16
C ALA A 522 18.33 -9.52 -17.98
N ALA A 523 17.34 -10.10 -18.67
CA ALA A 523 17.15 -11.55 -18.73
C ALA A 523 18.05 -12.17 -19.81
N ASP A 524 19.36 -12.04 -19.66
CA ASP A 524 20.39 -12.34 -20.66
C ASP A 524 21.22 -13.61 -20.36
N GLY A 525 20.77 -14.43 -19.41
CA GLY A 525 21.38 -15.69 -19.03
C GLY A 525 21.28 -16.77 -20.10
N SER A 526 21.81 -17.96 -19.77
CA SER A 526 21.72 -19.14 -20.65
C SER A 526 20.26 -19.50 -20.94
N SER A 527 19.97 -20.12 -22.08
CA SER A 527 18.58 -20.52 -22.40
C SER A 527 17.99 -21.42 -21.31
N PHE A 528 16.69 -21.28 -21.07
CA PHE A 528 15.96 -22.02 -20.03
C PHE A 528 16.26 -23.53 -20.07
N ASP A 529 16.13 -24.17 -21.24
CA ASP A 529 16.41 -25.60 -21.39
C ASP A 529 17.88 -25.95 -21.12
N SER A 530 18.83 -25.06 -21.44
CA SER A 530 20.25 -25.29 -21.12
C SER A 530 20.47 -25.25 -19.60
N GLN A 531 19.79 -24.36 -18.89
CA GLN A 531 19.84 -24.29 -17.42
C GLN A 531 19.23 -25.54 -16.78
N VAL A 532 18.08 -26.03 -17.30
CA VAL A 532 17.47 -27.29 -16.84
C VAL A 532 18.39 -28.47 -17.09
N ALA A 533 18.90 -28.62 -18.32
CA ALA A 533 19.74 -29.75 -18.71
C ALA A 533 21.04 -29.81 -17.90
N SER A 534 21.69 -28.66 -17.69
CA SER A 534 22.90 -28.52 -16.87
C SER A 534 22.70 -29.05 -15.44
N GLN A 535 21.60 -28.66 -14.80
CA GLN A 535 21.29 -29.06 -13.42
C GLN A 535 20.94 -30.55 -13.27
N LEU A 536 20.42 -31.16 -14.35
CA LEU A 536 20.14 -32.59 -14.40
C LEU A 536 21.35 -33.42 -14.85
N GLY A 537 22.45 -32.77 -15.28
CA GLY A 537 23.63 -33.46 -15.82
C GLY A 537 23.39 -34.14 -17.17
N VAL A 538 22.50 -33.60 -18.00
CA VAL A 538 22.13 -34.14 -19.32
C VAL A 538 22.31 -33.07 -20.42
N SER A 539 22.24 -33.47 -21.69
CA SER A 539 22.15 -32.51 -22.81
C SER A 539 20.72 -32.01 -23.00
N VAL A 540 20.57 -30.84 -23.62
CA VAL A 540 19.24 -30.27 -23.96
C VAL A 540 18.40 -31.26 -24.78
N SER A 541 18.99 -31.96 -25.74
CA SER A 541 18.30 -32.98 -26.55
C SER A 541 17.77 -34.16 -25.73
N GLN A 542 18.36 -34.46 -24.56
CA GLN A 542 17.92 -35.55 -23.69
C GLN A 542 16.69 -35.16 -22.86
N LEU A 543 16.37 -33.87 -22.69
CA LEU A 543 15.19 -33.43 -21.93
C LEU A 543 13.88 -34.00 -22.48
N ALA A 544 13.75 -34.08 -23.81
CA ALA A 544 12.57 -34.62 -24.49
C ALA A 544 12.29 -36.10 -24.16
N THR A 545 13.31 -36.83 -23.68
CA THR A 545 13.19 -38.25 -23.30
C THR A 545 13.56 -38.48 -21.84
N TYR A 546 13.70 -37.42 -21.04
CA TYR A 546 14.10 -37.52 -19.64
C TYR A 546 13.08 -38.33 -18.83
N SER A 547 13.56 -39.36 -18.15
CA SER A 547 12.78 -40.16 -17.22
C SER A 547 13.70 -40.63 -16.11
N ALA A 548 13.60 -39.99 -14.95
CA ALA A 548 14.25 -40.43 -13.73
C ALA A 548 13.21 -40.47 -12.61
N ALA A 549 13.33 -41.43 -11.70
CA ALA A 549 12.54 -41.41 -10.47
C ALA A 549 12.95 -40.20 -9.63
N ARG A 550 11.98 -39.56 -8.97
CA ARG A 550 12.28 -38.49 -8.02
C ARG A 550 13.02 -39.11 -6.81
N PRO A 551 14.15 -38.54 -6.37
CA PRO A 551 14.85 -39.00 -5.17
C PRO A 551 13.94 -39.01 -3.94
N SER A 552 14.10 -39.99 -3.07
CA SER A 552 13.23 -40.19 -1.89
C SER A 552 13.31 -39.06 -0.87
N ASP A 553 14.47 -38.40 -0.79
CA ASP A 553 14.72 -37.24 0.07
C ASP A 553 14.26 -35.91 -0.57
N GLN A 554 13.85 -35.94 -1.84
CA GLN A 554 13.29 -34.81 -2.58
C GLN A 554 14.17 -33.55 -2.60
N SER A 555 15.47 -33.67 -2.34
CA SER A 555 16.39 -32.53 -2.17
C SER A 555 17.09 -32.11 -3.46
N ALA A 556 17.29 -33.06 -4.39
CA ALA A 556 18.03 -32.81 -5.63
C ALA A 556 17.13 -32.19 -6.73
N PRO A 557 17.73 -31.50 -7.72
CA PRO A 557 17.02 -31.07 -8.92
C PRO A 557 16.31 -32.23 -9.62
N TRP A 558 15.05 -32.03 -10.00
CA TRP A 558 14.28 -33.06 -10.72
C TRP A 558 13.28 -32.44 -11.70
N PHE A 559 13.02 -33.15 -12.79
CA PHE A 559 12.18 -32.69 -13.89
C PHE A 559 11.14 -33.75 -14.27
N ARG A 560 9.86 -33.38 -14.25
CA ARG A 560 8.76 -34.15 -14.85
C ARG A 560 8.45 -33.54 -16.21
N ARG A 561 8.73 -34.27 -17.29
CA ARG A 561 8.44 -33.79 -18.64
C ARG A 561 6.95 -33.85 -18.99
N LEU A 562 6.54 -32.98 -19.90
CA LEU A 562 5.26 -33.03 -20.58
C LEU A 562 5.50 -33.32 -22.05
N ASP A 563 4.91 -34.40 -22.58
CA ASP A 563 5.10 -34.77 -23.97
C ASP A 563 4.14 -33.97 -24.86
N PRO A 564 4.63 -33.34 -25.94
CA PRO A 564 3.78 -32.54 -26.81
C PRO A 564 2.71 -33.40 -27.46
N ASN A 565 1.57 -32.78 -27.73
CA ASN A 565 0.50 -33.40 -28.49
C ASN A 565 0.82 -33.33 -29.99
N ALA A 566 1.25 -34.46 -30.58
CA ALA A 566 1.75 -34.50 -31.94
C ALA A 566 0.70 -34.19 -33.02
N ASP A 567 -0.60 -34.34 -32.72
CA ASP A 567 -1.67 -34.17 -33.69
C ASP A 567 -2.80 -33.22 -33.25
N ALA A 568 -2.77 -32.70 -32.01
CA ALA A 568 -3.80 -31.83 -31.45
C ALA A 568 -5.24 -32.39 -31.54
N THR A 569 -5.40 -33.71 -31.66
CA THR A 569 -6.71 -34.42 -31.61
C THR A 569 -7.03 -34.98 -30.23
N SER A 570 -6.01 -35.13 -29.38
CA SER A 570 -6.11 -35.81 -28.09
C SER A 570 -5.50 -34.97 -26.95
N LEU A 571 -5.33 -35.56 -25.77
CA LEU A 571 -4.56 -34.95 -24.67
C LEU A 571 -3.05 -35.11 -24.93
N PRO A 572 -2.15 -34.50 -24.13
CA PRO A 572 -0.71 -34.78 -24.20
C PRO A 572 -0.42 -36.29 -24.25
N ALA A 573 0.61 -36.71 -24.99
CA ALA A 573 0.87 -38.14 -25.24
C ALA A 573 1.10 -38.95 -23.95
N ASN A 574 1.62 -38.30 -22.90
CA ASN A 574 1.84 -38.88 -21.58
C ASN A 574 0.76 -38.48 -20.55
N ALA A 575 -0.45 -38.08 -20.96
CA ALA A 575 -1.50 -37.55 -20.07
C ALA A 575 -1.84 -38.46 -18.87
N SER A 576 -1.74 -39.78 -18.99
CA SER A 576 -1.96 -40.72 -17.89
C SER A 576 -0.91 -40.64 -16.76
N THR A 577 0.23 -40.03 -17.04
CA THR A 577 1.38 -39.89 -16.12
C THR A 577 1.90 -38.46 -16.02
N ALA A 578 1.29 -37.51 -16.73
CA ALA A 578 1.64 -36.11 -16.63
C ALA A 578 0.98 -35.49 -15.39
N TYR A 579 1.62 -34.46 -14.83
CA TYR A 579 0.97 -33.66 -13.79
C TYR A 579 -0.07 -32.76 -14.45
N TRP A 580 -1.24 -32.65 -13.85
CA TRP A 580 -2.26 -31.70 -14.24
C TRP A 580 -2.91 -31.08 -13.02
N GLU A 581 -3.46 -29.89 -13.18
CA GLU A 581 -4.23 -29.22 -12.13
C GLU A 581 -5.33 -28.34 -12.73
N LYS A 582 -6.40 -28.13 -11.93
CA LYS A 582 -7.44 -27.12 -12.19
C LYS A 582 -6.82 -25.72 -12.18
N MET A 583 -7.38 -24.82 -12.97
CA MET A 583 -6.95 -23.44 -13.07
C MET A 583 -8.17 -22.50 -12.98
N PRO A 584 -8.21 -21.57 -12.02
CA PRO A 584 -7.18 -21.30 -11.00
C PRO A 584 -6.95 -22.48 -10.04
N TYR A 585 -5.74 -22.57 -9.47
CA TYR A 585 -5.39 -23.68 -8.58
C TYR A 585 -6.22 -23.63 -7.30
N ASN A 586 -6.76 -24.78 -6.88
CA ASN A 586 -7.58 -24.92 -5.68
C ASN A 586 -8.89 -24.10 -5.69
N SER A 587 -9.31 -23.56 -6.84
CA SER A 587 -10.60 -22.85 -6.95
C SER A 587 -11.77 -23.86 -7.02
N PRO A 588 -12.90 -23.60 -6.32
CA PRO A 588 -14.15 -24.33 -6.50
C PRO A 588 -14.73 -24.22 -7.92
N ALA A 589 -14.46 -23.12 -8.62
CA ALA A 589 -15.00 -22.79 -9.93
C ALA A 589 -13.87 -22.53 -10.93
N TYR A 590 -13.20 -23.60 -11.34
CA TYR A 590 -12.10 -23.54 -12.30
C TYR A 590 -12.59 -23.28 -13.74
N SER A 591 -11.76 -22.58 -14.52
CA SER A 591 -12.05 -22.22 -15.92
C SER A 591 -11.35 -23.09 -16.96
N ASP A 592 -10.24 -23.74 -16.62
CA ASP A 592 -9.51 -24.67 -17.49
C ASP A 592 -8.68 -25.68 -16.67
N ILE A 593 -8.03 -26.63 -17.35
CA ILE A 593 -7.07 -27.59 -16.76
C ILE A 593 -5.77 -27.55 -17.55
N PHE A 594 -4.66 -27.44 -16.82
CA PHE A 594 -3.33 -27.43 -17.41
C PHE A 594 -2.58 -28.71 -17.08
N PHE A 595 -2.12 -29.39 -18.12
CA PHE A 595 -1.02 -30.34 -18.01
C PHE A 595 0.29 -29.56 -17.99
N ARG A 596 1.19 -29.88 -17.06
CA ARG A 596 2.38 -29.07 -16.81
C ARG A 596 3.66 -29.91 -16.84
N PRO A 597 4.74 -29.43 -17.47
CA PRO A 597 6.07 -29.85 -17.04
C PRO A 597 6.30 -29.38 -15.60
N VAL A 598 7.01 -30.15 -14.80
CA VAL A 598 7.28 -29.82 -13.38
C VAL A 598 8.77 -29.76 -13.12
N TYR A 599 9.23 -28.65 -12.54
CA TYR A 599 10.62 -28.39 -12.20
C TYR A 599 10.75 -28.32 -10.68
N TYR A 600 11.64 -29.11 -10.10
CA TYR A 600 11.88 -29.17 -8.65
C TYR A 600 13.32 -28.78 -8.30
N ASN A 601 13.49 -27.97 -7.25
CA ASN A 601 14.80 -27.66 -6.65
C ASN A 601 15.83 -27.13 -7.65
N MET A 602 15.39 -26.37 -8.65
CA MET A 602 16.28 -25.80 -9.67
C MET A 602 16.55 -24.32 -9.41
N VAL A 603 17.77 -23.88 -9.73
CA VAL A 603 18.17 -22.48 -9.75
C VAL A 603 18.19 -21.98 -11.20
N PHE A 604 17.49 -20.90 -11.46
CA PHE A 604 17.50 -20.20 -12.75
C PHE A 604 18.10 -18.82 -12.56
N LYS A 605 19.01 -18.41 -13.44
CA LYS A 605 19.61 -17.07 -13.41
C LYS A 605 19.39 -16.36 -14.73
N ASP A 606 18.89 -15.12 -14.64
CA ASP A 606 18.64 -14.21 -15.77
C ASP A 606 17.92 -14.91 -16.92
N THR A 607 16.82 -15.60 -16.60
CA THR A 607 16.25 -16.63 -17.45
C THR A 607 15.05 -16.14 -18.26
N VAL A 608 14.88 -16.68 -19.47
CA VAL A 608 13.71 -16.47 -20.31
C VAL A 608 12.89 -17.75 -20.36
N ILE A 609 11.74 -17.77 -19.68
CA ILE A 609 10.79 -18.89 -19.75
C ILE A 609 10.05 -18.80 -21.10
N PRO A 610 10.17 -19.82 -21.97
CA PRO A 610 9.64 -19.76 -23.32
C PRO A 610 8.10 -19.78 -23.34
N GLU A 611 7.54 -19.25 -24.42
CA GLU A 611 6.11 -19.30 -24.71
C GLU A 611 5.63 -20.76 -24.71
N GLY A 612 4.48 -21.02 -24.09
CA GLY A 612 3.89 -22.35 -24.05
C GLY A 612 4.46 -23.31 -23.00
N ASN A 613 5.41 -22.87 -22.16
CA ASN A 613 5.97 -23.72 -21.11
C ASN A 613 4.90 -24.20 -20.12
N ASN A 614 4.06 -23.27 -19.64
CA ASN A 614 2.96 -23.52 -18.69
C ASN A 614 3.36 -24.35 -17.45
N GLY A 615 4.62 -24.24 -17.03
CA GLY A 615 5.21 -25.11 -16.02
C GLY A 615 4.68 -24.92 -14.60
N LEU A 616 4.91 -25.94 -13.79
CA LEU A 616 4.88 -25.85 -12.33
C LEU A 616 6.32 -25.86 -11.82
N PHE A 617 6.69 -24.83 -11.09
CA PHE A 617 7.98 -24.71 -10.42
C PHE A 617 7.79 -24.93 -8.93
N VAL A 618 8.54 -25.87 -8.35
CA VAL A 618 8.43 -26.24 -6.94
C VAL A 618 9.78 -26.10 -6.27
N ASN A 619 9.86 -25.26 -5.23
CA ASN A 619 11.10 -25.00 -4.50
C ASN A 619 12.27 -24.59 -5.42
N CYS A 620 11.95 -23.83 -6.47
CA CYS A 620 12.94 -23.28 -7.40
C CYS A 620 13.39 -21.89 -6.96
N THR A 621 14.65 -21.55 -7.24
CA THR A 621 15.22 -20.21 -7.01
C THR A 621 15.41 -19.51 -8.35
N PHE A 622 14.92 -18.28 -8.48
CA PHE A 622 15.09 -17.41 -9.64
C PHE A 622 15.96 -16.22 -9.24
N VAL A 623 17.09 -16.04 -9.91
CA VAL A 623 18.11 -15.03 -9.59
C VAL A 623 18.18 -14.01 -10.71
N GLY A 624 18.22 -12.73 -10.36
CA GLY A 624 18.24 -11.62 -11.34
C GLY A 624 16.88 -11.44 -12.00
N VAL A 625 16.82 -11.33 -13.33
CA VAL A 625 15.53 -11.11 -14.02
C VAL A 625 14.98 -12.38 -14.65
N THR A 626 13.73 -12.70 -14.35
CA THR A 626 13.00 -13.78 -15.02
C THR A 626 12.01 -13.20 -16.00
N TRP A 627 12.16 -13.49 -17.29
CA TRP A 627 11.27 -13.03 -18.35
C TRP A 627 10.35 -14.15 -18.84
N ILE A 628 9.04 -13.96 -18.69
CA ILE A 628 8.00 -14.87 -19.19
C ILE A 628 7.50 -14.40 -20.56
N ARG A 629 7.65 -15.28 -21.54
CA ARG A 629 7.26 -15.01 -22.92
C ARG A 629 5.77 -15.31 -23.17
N THR A 630 5.11 -14.53 -24.02
CA THR A 630 3.78 -14.87 -24.57
C THR A 630 3.63 -14.30 -25.98
N THR A 631 2.72 -14.87 -26.78
CA THR A 631 2.25 -14.18 -27.98
C THR A 631 1.58 -12.84 -27.58
N THR A 632 2.08 -11.73 -28.12
CA THR A 632 1.54 -10.39 -27.85
C THR A 632 0.37 -10.03 -28.74
N SER A 633 0.27 -10.60 -29.95
CA SER A 633 -0.82 -10.41 -30.91
C SER A 633 -2.04 -11.30 -30.65
N ALA A 634 -2.28 -11.67 -29.39
CA ALA A 634 -3.38 -12.54 -28.98
C ALA A 634 -4.73 -11.80 -29.10
N THR A 635 -5.27 -11.62 -30.32
CA THR A 635 -6.46 -10.78 -30.55
C THR A 635 -7.74 -11.55 -30.87
N HIS A 636 -7.69 -12.89 -30.85
CA HIS A 636 -8.76 -13.73 -31.35
C HIS A 636 -9.82 -14.01 -30.28
N VAL A 637 -11.11 -13.89 -30.62
CA VAL A 637 -12.23 -14.04 -29.68
C VAL A 637 -12.32 -15.43 -29.02
N LEU A 638 -11.85 -16.48 -29.70
CA LEU A 638 -11.76 -17.84 -29.14
C LEU A 638 -10.42 -18.13 -28.44
N TRP A 639 -9.61 -17.13 -28.10
CA TRP A 639 -8.27 -17.34 -27.54
C TRP A 639 -8.30 -18.18 -26.26
N GLY A 640 -9.24 -17.91 -25.34
CA GLY A 640 -9.42 -18.71 -24.12
C GLY A 640 -10.09 -20.07 -24.34
N GLU A 641 -10.69 -20.32 -25.50
CA GLU A 641 -11.49 -21.52 -25.77
C GLU A 641 -10.73 -22.58 -26.60
N TYR A 642 -9.74 -22.16 -27.39
CA TYR A 642 -8.86 -23.07 -28.11
C TYR A 642 -7.99 -23.89 -27.14
N GLY A 643 -8.04 -25.21 -27.28
CA GLY A 643 -7.35 -26.17 -26.42
C GLY A 643 -7.97 -26.40 -25.04
N LYS A 644 -9.11 -25.76 -24.71
CA LYS A 644 -9.71 -25.84 -23.36
C LYS A 644 -10.02 -27.27 -22.92
N ILE A 645 -9.73 -27.58 -21.66
CA ILE A 645 -9.94 -28.87 -21.01
C ILE A 645 -10.90 -28.72 -19.82
N THR A 646 -11.72 -29.74 -19.59
CA THR A 646 -12.62 -29.86 -18.43
C THR A 646 -12.51 -31.25 -17.81
N LEU A 647 -13.09 -31.45 -16.62
CA LEU A 647 -13.23 -32.78 -16.04
C LEU A 647 -14.53 -33.44 -16.49
N GLN A 648 -14.43 -34.68 -16.98
CA GLN A 648 -15.57 -35.56 -17.17
C GLN A 648 -15.34 -36.84 -16.35
N ASN A 649 -16.22 -37.11 -15.37
CA ASN A 649 -16.07 -38.22 -14.43
C ASN A 649 -14.70 -38.23 -13.72
N GLY A 650 -14.21 -37.06 -13.30
CA GLY A 650 -12.93 -36.91 -12.60
C GLY A 650 -11.68 -36.99 -13.49
N VAL A 651 -11.83 -37.14 -14.80
CA VAL A 651 -10.70 -37.25 -15.74
C VAL A 651 -10.67 -36.04 -16.70
N PRO A 652 -9.49 -35.43 -16.95
CA PRO A 652 -9.36 -34.36 -17.94
C PRO A 652 -9.78 -34.81 -19.35
N VAL A 653 -10.59 -34.01 -20.04
CA VAL A 653 -10.99 -34.20 -21.45
C VAL A 653 -11.06 -32.86 -22.19
N LEU A 654 -10.83 -32.86 -23.50
CA LEU A 654 -11.00 -31.66 -24.32
C LEU A 654 -12.47 -31.24 -24.36
N VAL A 655 -12.74 -29.95 -24.14
CA VAL A 655 -14.10 -29.39 -24.25
C VAL A 655 -14.61 -29.48 -25.69
N ASN A 656 -13.74 -29.15 -26.65
CA ASN A 656 -14.03 -29.20 -28.07
C ASN A 656 -13.08 -30.18 -28.78
N PRO A 657 -13.40 -31.48 -28.81
CA PRO A 657 -12.54 -32.48 -29.45
C PRO A 657 -12.45 -32.23 -30.96
N ARG A 658 -11.29 -32.54 -31.53
CA ARG A 658 -10.96 -32.29 -32.95
C ARG A 658 -10.51 -33.59 -33.63
N ALA A 659 -10.78 -33.70 -34.93
CA ALA A 659 -10.32 -34.80 -35.75
C ALA A 659 -9.54 -34.30 -36.97
N ILE A 660 -8.60 -35.11 -37.46
CA ILE A 660 -7.89 -34.83 -38.71
C ILE A 660 -8.87 -34.95 -39.87
N TYR A 661 -9.05 -33.86 -40.62
CA TYR A 661 -9.87 -33.84 -41.81
C TYR A 661 -9.15 -34.55 -42.98
N GLY A 662 -9.79 -35.59 -43.51
CA GLY A 662 -9.26 -36.42 -44.59
C GLY A 662 -9.76 -36.07 -46.00
N GLY A 663 -10.59 -35.04 -46.16
CA GLY A 663 -11.15 -34.65 -47.45
C GLY A 663 -10.22 -33.77 -48.29
N SER A 664 -10.56 -33.55 -49.57
CA SER A 664 -9.78 -32.71 -50.50
C SER A 664 -10.33 -31.29 -50.70
N ASN A 665 -11.53 -31.02 -50.17
CA ASN A 665 -12.14 -29.69 -50.19
C ASN A 665 -11.66 -28.94 -48.94
N TYR A 666 -10.65 -28.09 -49.08
CA TYR A 666 -10.09 -27.37 -47.93
C TYR A 666 -10.83 -26.06 -47.65
N PRO A 667 -10.94 -25.62 -46.39
CA PRO A 667 -11.53 -24.33 -46.04
C PRO A 667 -10.83 -23.18 -46.77
N THR A 668 -11.62 -22.29 -47.40
CA THR A 668 -11.09 -21.29 -48.34
C THR A 668 -10.30 -20.16 -47.69
N MET A 669 -10.48 -19.94 -46.39
CA MET A 669 -9.81 -18.89 -45.62
C MET A 669 -8.46 -19.32 -45.03
N LEU A 670 -8.11 -20.61 -45.09
CA LEU A 670 -6.81 -21.08 -44.64
C LEU A 670 -5.73 -20.79 -45.70
N PRO A 671 -4.56 -20.26 -45.32
CA PRO A 671 -3.45 -20.11 -46.26
C PRO A 671 -2.91 -21.48 -46.70
N SER A 672 -2.21 -21.51 -47.85
CA SER A 672 -1.60 -22.74 -48.39
C SER A 672 -0.60 -23.41 -47.44
N SER A 673 -0.04 -22.66 -46.50
CA SER A 673 0.84 -23.14 -45.44
C SER A 673 0.12 -23.87 -44.30
N ALA A 674 -1.20 -23.70 -44.18
CA ALA A 674 -2.06 -24.26 -43.14
C ALA A 674 -3.00 -25.37 -43.65
N ILE A 675 -2.72 -25.92 -44.83
CA ILE A 675 -3.46 -27.03 -45.44
C ILE A 675 -2.48 -28.13 -45.90
N PRO A 676 -2.95 -29.35 -46.21
CA PRO A 676 -2.08 -30.45 -46.63
C PRO A 676 -1.36 -30.13 -47.95
N PRO A 677 -0.11 -30.60 -48.14
CA PRO A 677 0.65 -31.47 -47.22
C PRO A 677 1.38 -30.71 -46.11
N ASN A 678 1.28 -29.37 -46.05
CA ASN A 678 2.06 -28.54 -45.14
C ASN A 678 1.56 -28.59 -43.68
N GLN A 679 0.26 -28.82 -43.47
CA GLN A 679 -0.34 -29.02 -42.15
C GLN A 679 -1.62 -29.85 -42.28
N ASN A 680 -1.83 -30.80 -41.38
CA ASN A 680 -3.12 -31.48 -41.25
C ASN A 680 -4.18 -30.49 -40.73
N ILE A 681 -5.39 -30.53 -41.30
CA ILE A 681 -6.48 -29.66 -40.86
C ILE A 681 -7.22 -30.37 -39.73
N LEU A 682 -7.31 -29.71 -38.57
CA LEU A 682 -7.98 -30.24 -37.38
C LEU A 682 -9.34 -29.58 -37.23
N MET A 683 -10.40 -30.31 -37.56
CA MET A 683 -11.77 -29.80 -37.46
C MET A 683 -12.39 -30.21 -36.13
N ALA A 684 -12.98 -29.25 -35.43
CA ALA A 684 -13.79 -29.54 -34.25
C ALA A 684 -15.06 -30.33 -34.61
N VAL A 685 -15.45 -31.25 -33.73
CA VAL A 685 -16.69 -32.02 -33.89
C VAL A 685 -17.91 -31.08 -33.95
N THR A 686 -17.88 -30.03 -33.13
CA THR A 686 -18.82 -28.91 -33.20
C THR A 686 -18.07 -27.69 -33.75
N PRO A 687 -18.47 -27.13 -34.91
CA PRO A 687 -17.76 -26.02 -35.54
C PRO A 687 -17.62 -24.82 -34.59
N MET A 688 -16.39 -24.42 -34.31
CA MET A 688 -16.06 -23.24 -33.50
C MET A 688 -15.66 -22.07 -34.38
N ASP A 689 -14.94 -22.34 -35.48
CA ASP A 689 -14.48 -21.36 -36.45
C ASP A 689 -14.84 -21.80 -37.88
N LYS A 690 -14.71 -20.90 -38.86
CA LYS A 690 -15.04 -21.21 -40.26
C LYS A 690 -14.20 -22.32 -40.88
N ALA A 691 -13.00 -22.62 -40.36
CA ALA A 691 -12.14 -23.69 -40.84
C ALA A 691 -12.45 -25.06 -40.20
N ASP A 692 -13.44 -25.15 -39.32
CA ASP A 692 -14.07 -26.41 -38.92
C ASP A 692 -15.09 -26.92 -39.95
N LEU A 693 -15.27 -26.20 -41.06
CA LEU A 693 -16.16 -26.54 -42.15
C LEU A 693 -15.39 -26.53 -43.48
N ASP A 694 -15.67 -27.49 -44.34
CA ASP A 694 -15.03 -27.55 -45.66
C ASP A 694 -15.55 -26.45 -46.61
N SER A 695 -14.87 -26.25 -47.75
CA SER A 695 -15.24 -25.20 -48.71
C SER A 695 -16.64 -25.37 -49.34
N THR A 696 -17.24 -26.55 -49.28
CA THR A 696 -18.60 -26.82 -49.80
C THR A 696 -19.68 -26.38 -48.81
N GLN A 697 -19.32 -26.13 -47.55
CA GLN A 697 -20.25 -25.82 -46.46
C GLN A 697 -20.41 -24.33 -46.17
N THR A 698 -19.80 -23.46 -46.99
CA THR A 698 -19.86 -21.98 -46.82
C THR A 698 -21.28 -21.39 -46.90
N GLY A 699 -22.22 -22.10 -47.53
CA GLY A 699 -23.64 -21.70 -47.62
C GLY A 699 -24.54 -22.21 -46.49
N ARG A 700 -24.01 -22.94 -45.51
CA ARG A 700 -24.79 -23.52 -44.41
C ARG A 700 -25.34 -22.42 -43.48
N PRO A 701 -26.58 -22.54 -42.95
CA PRO A 701 -27.05 -21.68 -41.86
C PRO A 701 -26.08 -21.68 -40.67
N GLY A 702 -25.67 -20.51 -40.20
CA GLY A 702 -24.72 -20.37 -39.09
C GLY A 702 -23.26 -20.09 -39.51
N TYR A 703 -22.90 -20.28 -40.78
CA TYR A 703 -21.50 -20.11 -41.23
C TYR A 703 -20.99 -18.66 -41.04
N ALA A 704 -21.83 -17.67 -41.31
CA ALA A 704 -21.47 -16.26 -41.20
C ALA A 704 -21.27 -15.80 -39.73
N GLN A 705 -21.79 -16.57 -38.78
CA GLN A 705 -21.69 -16.31 -37.33
C GLN A 705 -20.42 -16.91 -36.71
N LEU A 706 -19.69 -17.75 -37.44
CA LEU A 706 -18.42 -18.29 -36.98
C LEU A 706 -17.30 -17.27 -37.21
N PRO A 707 -16.34 -17.14 -36.29
CA PRO A 707 -15.16 -16.33 -36.49
C PRO A 707 -14.25 -16.95 -37.56
N ASP A 708 -13.40 -16.12 -38.16
CA ASP A 708 -12.31 -16.60 -39.01
C ASP A 708 -11.32 -17.42 -38.15
N PRO A 709 -10.64 -18.45 -38.70
CA PRO A 709 -9.72 -19.26 -37.92
C PRO A 709 -8.49 -18.46 -37.47
N LEU A 710 -7.95 -18.84 -36.31
CA LEU A 710 -6.68 -18.28 -35.85
C LEU A 710 -5.53 -18.86 -36.67
N VAL A 711 -4.74 -17.96 -37.27
CA VAL A 711 -3.52 -18.29 -37.99
C VAL A 711 -2.38 -17.49 -37.41
N ILE A 712 -1.38 -18.18 -36.86
CA ILE A 712 -0.14 -17.58 -36.34
C ILE A 712 1.01 -18.13 -37.18
N SER A 713 1.88 -17.24 -37.67
CA SER A 713 3.05 -17.62 -38.48
C SER A 713 2.71 -18.54 -39.66
N GLY A 714 1.55 -18.32 -40.30
CA GLY A 714 1.07 -19.10 -41.44
C GLY A 714 0.55 -20.51 -41.11
N LYS A 715 0.42 -20.88 -39.84
CA LYS A 715 -0.16 -22.16 -39.40
C LYS A 715 -1.49 -21.93 -38.70
N ARG A 716 -2.46 -22.82 -38.95
CA ARG A 716 -3.71 -22.82 -38.19
C ARG A 716 -3.40 -23.21 -36.74
N VAL A 717 -3.90 -22.42 -35.79
CA VAL A 717 -3.78 -22.68 -34.36
C VAL A 717 -5.14 -23.12 -33.83
N THR A 718 -5.15 -24.24 -33.11
CA THR A 718 -6.35 -24.81 -32.47
C THR A 718 -6.18 -25.04 -30.98
N ASP A 719 -4.98 -24.73 -30.46
CA ASP A 719 -4.62 -24.74 -29.06
C ASP A 719 -3.73 -23.51 -28.79
N THR A 720 -4.20 -22.58 -27.97
CA THR A 720 -3.49 -21.33 -27.65
C THR A 720 -2.67 -21.44 -26.37
N ARG A 721 -2.70 -22.58 -25.68
CA ARG A 721 -1.88 -22.80 -24.47
C ARG A 721 -0.41 -22.85 -24.80
N VAL A 722 -0.05 -23.43 -25.96
CA VAL A 722 1.33 -23.39 -26.48
C VAL A 722 1.77 -21.99 -26.93
N HIS A 723 0.85 -21.02 -26.93
CA HIS A 723 1.08 -19.62 -27.32
C HIS A 723 1.01 -18.62 -26.16
N SER A 724 0.78 -19.13 -24.95
CA SER A 724 0.54 -18.34 -23.74
C SER A 724 1.32 -18.96 -22.58
N ASN A 725 1.36 -18.29 -21.43
CA ASN A 725 1.93 -18.88 -20.23
C ASN A 725 1.00 -18.73 -19.03
N ASN A 726 0.46 -19.88 -18.62
CA ASN A 726 -0.17 -20.09 -17.34
C ASN A 726 0.81 -20.84 -16.44
N ILE A 727 1.45 -20.20 -15.48
CA ILE A 727 2.55 -20.78 -14.69
C ILE A 727 2.21 -20.73 -13.21
N ARG A 728 2.57 -21.80 -12.48
CA ARG A 728 2.50 -21.82 -11.01
C ARG A 728 3.90 -21.92 -10.40
N PHE A 729 4.18 -21.04 -9.45
CA PHE A 729 5.33 -21.07 -8.57
C PHE A 729 4.86 -21.53 -7.18
N HIS A 730 5.49 -22.56 -6.65
CA HIS A 730 5.17 -23.15 -5.35
C HIS A 730 6.43 -23.24 -4.49
N ASP A 731 6.44 -22.60 -3.33
CA ASP A 731 7.61 -22.48 -2.45
C ASP A 731 8.86 -21.93 -3.17
N CYS A 732 8.67 -21.07 -4.17
CA CYS A 732 9.78 -20.52 -4.95
C CYS A 732 10.44 -19.32 -4.26
N MET A 733 11.71 -19.08 -4.56
CA MET A 733 12.41 -17.88 -4.11
C MET A 733 12.85 -17.05 -5.31
N PHE A 734 12.43 -15.79 -5.36
CA PHE A 734 12.92 -14.81 -6.33
C PHE A 734 13.93 -13.92 -5.64
N VAL A 735 15.15 -13.85 -6.16
CA VAL A 735 16.16 -12.87 -5.77
C VAL A 735 16.36 -11.94 -6.97
N GLY A 736 15.45 -10.98 -7.13
CA GLY A 736 15.37 -10.10 -8.29
C GLY A 736 13.94 -9.80 -8.73
N SER A 737 13.71 -9.67 -10.04
CA SER A 737 12.42 -9.23 -10.61
C SER A 737 11.84 -10.22 -11.60
N LEU A 738 10.51 -10.30 -11.65
CA LEU A 738 9.75 -11.04 -12.65
C LEU A 738 9.14 -10.08 -13.67
N VAL A 739 9.31 -10.34 -14.95
CA VAL A 739 8.77 -9.52 -16.05
C VAL A 739 8.10 -10.41 -17.10
N SER A 740 7.06 -9.90 -17.77
CA SER A 740 6.43 -10.61 -18.90
C SER A 740 6.43 -9.78 -20.18
N ASP A 741 6.21 -10.47 -21.30
CA ASP A 741 5.61 -9.83 -22.47
C ASP A 741 4.22 -9.28 -22.12
N THR A 742 3.70 -8.33 -22.91
CA THR A 742 2.36 -7.75 -22.70
C THR A 742 1.40 -8.27 -23.76
N PRO A 743 0.44 -9.15 -23.41
CA PRO A 743 -0.58 -9.57 -24.35
C PRO A 743 -1.49 -8.39 -24.70
N ALA A 744 -1.84 -8.23 -25.98
CA ALA A 744 -2.72 -7.15 -26.43
C ALA A 744 -4.14 -7.26 -25.84
N GLN A 745 -4.59 -8.48 -25.56
CA GLN A 745 -5.86 -8.75 -24.91
C GLN A 745 -5.67 -9.53 -23.62
N TYR A 746 -6.46 -9.19 -22.61
CA TYR A 746 -6.46 -9.85 -21.32
C TYR A 746 -7.14 -11.22 -21.39
N SER A 747 -6.51 -12.25 -20.84
CA SER A 747 -7.11 -13.57 -20.70
C SER A 747 -6.66 -14.22 -19.40
N GLN A 748 -7.59 -14.30 -18.44
CA GLN A 748 -7.37 -14.89 -17.12
C GLN A 748 -6.97 -16.36 -17.17
N SER A 749 -7.36 -17.09 -18.23
CA SER A 749 -7.06 -18.52 -18.35
C SER A 749 -5.76 -18.84 -19.08
N ARG A 750 -5.22 -17.91 -19.88
CA ARG A 750 -4.08 -18.16 -20.77
C ARG A 750 -2.80 -17.51 -20.30
N ASN A 751 -2.88 -16.27 -19.80
CA ASN A 751 -1.74 -15.50 -19.30
C ASN A 751 -1.94 -15.24 -17.82
N LYS A 752 -1.54 -16.21 -17.00
CA LYS A 752 -1.80 -16.20 -15.55
C LYS A 752 -0.62 -16.74 -14.77
N LEU A 753 -0.21 -16.02 -13.73
CA LEU A 753 0.84 -16.46 -12.82
C LEU A 753 0.26 -16.67 -11.43
N GLN A 754 0.55 -17.81 -10.82
CA GLN A 754 0.05 -18.16 -9.50
C GLN A 754 1.24 -18.42 -8.57
N PHE A 755 1.26 -17.75 -7.43
CA PHE A 755 2.30 -17.89 -6.41
C PHE A 755 1.67 -18.55 -5.18
N THR A 756 2.14 -19.74 -4.82
CA THR A 756 1.54 -20.55 -3.75
C THR A 756 2.62 -21.01 -2.76
N GLY A 757 2.20 -21.46 -1.57
CA GLY A 757 3.14 -21.86 -0.52
C GLY A 757 4.00 -20.69 -0.02
N ALA A 758 5.20 -20.95 0.47
CA ALA A 758 6.13 -19.95 1.00
C ALA A 758 6.93 -19.23 -0.11
N THR A 759 6.25 -18.84 -1.21
CA THR A 759 6.89 -18.18 -2.33
C THR A 759 7.25 -16.73 -2.00
N ARG A 760 8.52 -16.35 -2.16
CA ARG A 760 9.08 -15.12 -1.57
C ARG A 760 9.98 -14.34 -2.53
N PHE A 761 10.01 -13.01 -2.40
CA PHE A 761 10.83 -12.10 -3.21
C PHE A 761 11.83 -11.31 -2.37
N TYR A 762 13.07 -11.29 -2.82
CA TYR A 762 14.19 -10.61 -2.18
C TYR A 762 14.99 -9.80 -3.19
N GLN A 763 15.69 -8.76 -2.71
CA GLN A 763 16.70 -8.04 -3.50
C GLN A 763 18.10 -8.65 -3.35
N SER A 764 18.34 -9.40 -2.29
CA SER A 764 19.56 -10.16 -2.04
C SER A 764 19.20 -11.46 -1.32
N HIS A 765 19.91 -12.54 -1.63
CA HIS A 765 19.61 -13.86 -1.09
C HIS A 765 19.72 -13.83 0.45
N PRO A 766 18.68 -14.26 1.19
CA PRO A 766 18.62 -14.10 2.65
C PRO A 766 19.77 -14.84 3.35
N ASP A 767 20.04 -16.09 2.96
CA ASP A 767 21.08 -16.91 3.61
C ASP A 767 22.49 -16.75 3.00
N GLN A 768 22.60 -16.20 1.80
CA GLN A 768 23.86 -16.15 1.03
C GLN A 768 24.04 -14.81 0.29
N PRO A 769 24.00 -13.67 1.00
CA PRO A 769 23.97 -12.34 0.36
C PRO A 769 25.25 -12.00 -0.42
N THR A 770 26.37 -12.68 -0.14
CA THR A 770 27.65 -12.45 -0.82
C THR A 770 27.92 -13.43 -1.98
N ASN A 771 27.03 -14.39 -2.23
CA ASN A 771 27.21 -15.37 -3.30
C ASN A 771 26.70 -14.81 -4.64
N ALA A 772 27.62 -14.44 -5.53
CA ALA A 772 27.28 -13.86 -6.84
C ALA A 772 26.45 -14.77 -7.75
N ALA A 773 26.48 -16.10 -7.54
CA ALA A 773 25.64 -17.03 -8.31
C ALA A 773 24.16 -17.00 -7.87
N LEU A 774 23.90 -16.53 -6.65
CA LEU A 774 22.56 -16.49 -6.04
C LEU A 774 22.03 -15.07 -5.84
N ASN A 775 22.74 -14.06 -6.35
CA ASN A 775 22.34 -12.66 -6.29
C ASN A 775 22.37 -12.02 -7.70
N PRO A 776 21.52 -11.01 -7.94
CA PRO A 776 21.51 -10.26 -9.20
C PRO A 776 22.84 -9.59 -9.52
N GLU A 777 23.03 -9.25 -10.79
CA GLU A 777 24.18 -8.46 -11.20
C GLU A 777 24.04 -7.00 -10.74
N PRO A 778 25.14 -6.34 -10.31
CA PRO A 778 25.08 -4.96 -9.85
C PRO A 778 24.52 -3.95 -10.86
N SER A 779 24.68 -4.22 -12.16
CA SER A 779 24.15 -3.40 -13.26
C SER A 779 22.62 -3.35 -13.28
N ASP A 780 21.96 -4.44 -12.88
CA ASP A 780 20.50 -4.58 -13.01
C ASP A 780 19.77 -4.13 -11.75
N MET A 781 20.51 -3.96 -10.65
CA MET A 781 19.95 -3.59 -9.35
C MET A 781 19.18 -2.27 -9.36
N ALA A 782 19.54 -1.32 -10.23
CA ALA A 782 18.80 -0.07 -10.36
C ALA A 782 17.38 -0.30 -10.89
N GLU A 783 17.20 -1.28 -11.77
CA GLU A 783 15.90 -1.64 -12.35
C GLU A 783 15.14 -2.61 -11.44
N ILE A 784 15.83 -3.58 -10.85
CA ILE A 784 15.24 -4.57 -9.93
C ILE A 784 14.63 -3.91 -8.69
N LYS A 785 15.28 -2.86 -8.15
CA LYS A 785 14.77 -2.13 -6.98
C LYS A 785 13.44 -1.41 -7.22
N LYS A 786 13.07 -1.13 -8.47
CA LYS A 786 11.83 -0.43 -8.80
C LYS A 786 10.60 -1.34 -8.67
N THR A 787 10.77 -2.65 -8.91
CA THR A 787 9.64 -3.58 -9.01
C THR A 787 10.06 -5.03 -8.78
N SER A 788 9.31 -5.75 -7.92
CA SER A 788 9.43 -7.22 -7.85
C SER A 788 8.72 -7.92 -9.02
N MET A 789 7.73 -7.25 -9.64
CA MET A 789 6.80 -7.86 -10.59
C MET A 789 6.28 -6.84 -11.62
N MET A 790 6.60 -7.08 -12.89
CA MET A 790 6.22 -6.28 -14.05
C MET A 790 5.42 -7.12 -15.06
N LEU A 791 4.12 -7.30 -14.79
CA LEU A 791 3.24 -8.22 -15.52
C LEU A 791 1.99 -7.52 -16.10
N PRO A 792 2.16 -6.45 -16.90
CA PRO A 792 1.02 -5.72 -17.44
C PRO A 792 0.10 -6.64 -18.25
N ASN A 793 -1.20 -6.54 -17.98
CA ASN A 793 -2.26 -7.31 -18.63
C ASN A 793 -2.24 -8.85 -18.40
N TYR A 794 -1.49 -9.33 -17.40
CA TYR A 794 -1.59 -10.71 -16.89
C TYR A 794 -2.57 -10.81 -15.71
N SER A 795 -3.16 -11.99 -15.52
CA SER A 795 -3.83 -12.35 -14.26
C SER A 795 -2.79 -12.86 -13.26
N VAL A 796 -2.88 -12.44 -12.00
CA VAL A 796 -1.94 -12.84 -10.95
C VAL A 796 -2.70 -13.28 -9.71
N ASP A 797 -2.37 -14.46 -9.19
CA ASP A 797 -2.87 -14.91 -7.88
C ASP A 797 -1.70 -15.04 -6.89
N LEU A 798 -1.86 -14.42 -5.72
CA LEU A 798 -1.01 -14.58 -4.55
C LEU A 798 -1.77 -15.44 -3.55
N GLY A 799 -1.30 -16.66 -3.38
CA GLY A 799 -1.89 -17.68 -2.54
C GLY A 799 -2.89 -18.58 -3.26
N ALA A 800 -3.75 -19.26 -2.49
CA ALA A 800 -4.76 -20.16 -2.99
C ALA A 800 -6.15 -19.81 -2.41
N PHE A 801 -7.21 -20.40 -2.98
CA PHE A 801 -8.60 -20.18 -2.52
C PHE A 801 -8.92 -20.84 -1.16
N ASN A 802 -8.00 -21.65 -0.64
CA ASN A 802 -7.94 -22.07 0.76
C ASN A 802 -6.45 -22.17 1.13
N SER A 803 -5.84 -21.02 1.39
CA SER A 803 -4.39 -20.92 1.62
C SER A 803 -3.97 -21.65 2.90
N PRO A 804 -2.94 -22.51 2.86
CA PRO A 804 -2.45 -23.16 4.06
C PRO A 804 -1.80 -22.13 5.01
N PRO A 805 -1.81 -22.35 6.33
CA PRO A 805 -1.27 -21.38 7.30
C PRO A 805 0.22 -21.07 7.14
N GLN A 806 0.99 -21.98 6.52
CA GLN A 806 2.42 -21.84 6.24
C GLN A 806 2.72 -20.99 4.99
N GLN A 807 1.71 -20.66 4.18
CA GLN A 807 1.90 -19.75 3.06
C GLN A 807 2.42 -18.42 3.59
N ASN A 808 3.41 -17.84 2.93
CA ASN A 808 3.87 -16.48 3.18
C ASN A 808 4.43 -15.91 1.86
N ILE A 809 3.85 -14.81 1.39
CA ILE A 809 4.25 -14.15 0.15
C ILE A 809 4.60 -12.70 0.46
N GLU A 810 5.82 -12.30 0.10
CA GLU A 810 6.32 -10.94 0.31
C GLU A 810 6.70 -10.30 -1.02
N LEU A 811 6.19 -9.10 -1.28
CA LEU A 811 6.45 -8.31 -2.48
C LEU A 811 6.93 -6.91 -2.12
N LYS A 812 7.82 -6.32 -2.93
CA LYS A 812 8.37 -4.99 -2.71
C LYS A 812 8.38 -4.11 -3.98
N GLY A 813 8.21 -2.81 -3.81
CA GLY A 813 8.25 -1.81 -4.88
C GLY A 813 6.94 -1.66 -5.66
N ALA A 814 6.99 -1.18 -6.90
CA ALA A 814 5.79 -1.08 -7.74
C ALA A 814 5.44 -2.46 -8.31
N ILE A 815 4.26 -2.99 -7.97
CA ILE A 815 3.77 -4.30 -8.42
C ILE A 815 2.75 -4.06 -9.55
N ILE A 816 3.13 -4.45 -10.77
CA ILE A 816 2.31 -4.23 -11.97
C ILE A 816 1.68 -5.57 -12.38
N ALA A 817 0.35 -5.59 -12.48
CA ALA A 817 -0.42 -6.73 -13.00
C ALA A 817 -1.59 -6.22 -13.86
N GLY A 818 -2.22 -7.08 -14.66
CA GLY A 818 -3.51 -6.75 -15.27
C GLY A 818 -4.62 -6.73 -14.23
N VAL A 819 -4.81 -7.87 -13.58
CA VAL A 819 -5.68 -8.11 -12.43
C VAL A 819 -4.86 -8.89 -11.40
N LEU A 820 -5.04 -8.60 -10.11
CA LEU A 820 -4.33 -9.29 -9.04
C LEU A 820 -5.29 -9.70 -7.93
N ASP A 821 -5.14 -10.95 -7.52
CA ASP A 821 -5.88 -11.57 -6.45
C ASP A 821 -4.90 -12.00 -5.34
N ALA A 822 -5.24 -11.76 -4.08
CA ALA A 822 -4.38 -12.08 -2.94
C ALA A 822 -5.18 -12.70 -1.79
N ARG A 823 -4.77 -13.87 -1.31
CA ARG A 823 -5.44 -14.65 -0.25
C ARG A 823 -4.42 -15.34 0.65
N GLY A 824 -4.75 -15.53 1.94
CA GLY A 824 -3.84 -16.11 2.93
C GLY A 824 -2.85 -15.09 3.47
N ASN A 825 -1.60 -15.48 3.74
CA ASN A 825 -0.61 -14.54 4.26
C ASN A 825 0.18 -13.87 3.12
N VAL A 826 0.02 -12.56 3.00
CA VAL A 826 0.65 -11.75 1.96
C VAL A 826 1.07 -10.40 2.55
N ALA A 827 2.32 -9.99 2.35
CA ALA A 827 2.81 -8.67 2.68
C ALA A 827 3.32 -7.97 1.42
N ILE A 828 2.79 -6.78 1.13
CA ILE A 828 3.20 -5.97 -0.03
C ILE A 828 3.70 -4.63 0.49
N ASP A 829 5.01 -4.42 0.41
CA ASP A 829 5.68 -3.16 0.75
C ASP A 829 5.95 -2.35 -0.53
N GLY A 830 4.97 -1.56 -0.94
CA GLY A 830 5.03 -0.79 -2.18
C GLY A 830 3.65 -0.38 -2.68
N SER A 831 3.44 -0.43 -4.00
CA SER A 831 2.19 0.02 -4.63
C SER A 831 1.73 -0.94 -5.70
N LEU A 832 0.46 -1.34 -5.63
CA LEU A 832 -0.22 -2.16 -6.63
C LEU A 832 -0.74 -1.28 -7.77
N MET A 833 -0.36 -1.58 -9.00
CA MET A 833 -0.76 -0.84 -10.21
C MET A 833 -1.39 -1.81 -11.22
N LEU A 834 -2.71 -1.71 -11.39
CA LEU A 834 -3.51 -2.76 -12.05
C LEU A 834 -4.03 -2.24 -13.39
N THR A 835 -3.48 -2.81 -14.47
CA THR A 835 -3.49 -2.21 -15.80
C THR A 835 -4.68 -2.61 -16.66
N PHE A 836 -5.42 -3.66 -16.30
CA PHE A 836 -6.53 -4.11 -17.11
C PHE A 836 -7.78 -3.28 -16.83
N SER A 837 -8.28 -2.60 -17.87
CA SER A 837 -9.50 -1.80 -17.83
C SER A 837 -10.62 -2.54 -18.57
N PRO A 838 -11.51 -3.27 -17.87
CA PRO A 838 -12.55 -4.05 -18.51
C PRO A 838 -13.58 -3.13 -19.18
N THR A 839 -13.71 -3.22 -20.51
CA THR A 839 -14.67 -2.41 -21.28
C THR A 839 -15.64 -3.32 -22.02
N LEU A 840 -16.94 -3.13 -21.78
CA LEU A 840 -17.99 -3.89 -22.47
C LEU A 840 -17.88 -3.69 -23.99
N GLY A 841 -17.95 -4.77 -24.78
CA GLY A 841 -17.78 -4.73 -26.24
C GLY A 841 -16.34 -4.78 -26.71
N THR A 842 -15.38 -4.86 -25.79
CA THR A 842 -13.99 -5.19 -26.08
C THR A 842 -13.66 -6.55 -25.49
N TYR A 843 -12.78 -7.31 -26.12
CA TYR A 843 -12.38 -8.62 -25.58
C TYR A 843 -11.79 -8.47 -24.16
N PRO A 844 -12.14 -9.35 -23.20
CA PRO A 844 -12.91 -10.61 -23.34
C PRO A 844 -14.44 -10.47 -23.26
N LEU A 845 -14.98 -9.24 -23.22
CA LEU A 845 -16.41 -8.94 -23.09
C LEU A 845 -17.12 -8.78 -24.44
N VAL A 846 -16.84 -9.70 -25.35
CA VAL A 846 -17.37 -9.69 -26.72
C VAL A 846 -17.61 -11.13 -27.19
N ASP A 847 -18.70 -11.36 -27.90
CA ASP A 847 -19.00 -12.66 -28.50
C ASP A 847 -18.27 -12.85 -29.84
N ALA A 848 -18.40 -14.05 -30.42
CA ALA A 848 -17.74 -14.42 -31.67
C ALA A 848 -18.11 -13.55 -32.89
N THR A 849 -19.22 -12.81 -32.80
CA THR A 849 -19.71 -11.89 -33.84
C THR A 849 -19.36 -10.42 -33.58
N GLY A 850 -18.62 -10.14 -32.50
CA GLY A 850 -18.27 -8.78 -32.10
C GLY A 850 -19.33 -8.08 -31.25
N GLN A 851 -20.39 -8.77 -30.82
CA GLN A 851 -21.42 -8.15 -29.97
C GLN A 851 -20.98 -8.13 -28.50
N PRO A 852 -21.28 -7.06 -27.76
CA PRO A 852 -20.93 -6.99 -26.35
C PRO A 852 -21.63 -8.07 -25.50
N ILE A 853 -20.88 -8.77 -24.66
CA ILE A 853 -21.39 -9.80 -23.74
C ILE A 853 -20.59 -9.80 -22.43
N GLY A 854 -21.21 -10.25 -21.35
CA GLY A 854 -20.58 -10.41 -20.04
C GLY A 854 -20.72 -9.17 -19.17
N ASN A 855 -19.94 -9.14 -18.08
CA ASN A 855 -19.99 -8.09 -17.08
C ASN A 855 -18.57 -7.55 -16.82
N PRO A 856 -18.29 -6.26 -17.09
CA PRO A 856 -17.02 -5.63 -16.73
C PRO A 856 -16.63 -5.78 -15.25
N ALA A 857 -17.60 -5.76 -14.34
CA ALA A 857 -17.37 -5.90 -12.91
C ALA A 857 -16.92 -7.32 -12.48
N GLY A 858 -17.03 -8.31 -13.37
CA GLY A 858 -16.52 -9.66 -13.15
C GLY A 858 -14.99 -9.78 -13.26
N PHE A 859 -14.31 -8.72 -13.68
CA PHE A 859 -12.86 -8.59 -13.60
C PHE A 859 -12.55 -7.68 -12.42
N ASN A 860 -12.26 -8.26 -11.26
CA ASN A 860 -12.00 -7.54 -10.03
C ASN A 860 -10.60 -7.88 -9.51
N THR A 861 -10.03 -6.96 -8.74
CA THR A 861 -8.84 -7.23 -7.93
C THR A 861 -9.31 -7.56 -6.53
N THR A 862 -9.15 -8.81 -6.12
CA THR A 862 -9.65 -9.30 -4.84
C THR A 862 -8.52 -9.54 -3.85
N ILE A 863 -8.48 -8.73 -2.79
CA ILE A 863 -7.54 -8.84 -1.68
C ILE A 863 -8.32 -9.32 -0.46
N GLY A 864 -8.10 -10.56 -0.06
CA GLY A 864 -8.90 -11.27 0.96
C GLY A 864 -9.93 -12.20 0.32
N TYR A 865 -10.88 -12.67 1.14
CA TYR A 865 -11.87 -13.67 0.71
C TYR A 865 -13.24 -13.06 0.48
N PHE A 866 -13.82 -13.38 -0.68
CA PHE A 866 -15.16 -13.00 -1.10
C PHE A 866 -15.83 -14.20 -1.80
N GLY A 867 -17.15 -14.16 -1.92
CA GLY A 867 -17.91 -15.19 -2.63
C GLY A 867 -18.47 -14.73 -3.97
N PRO A 868 -19.15 -15.66 -4.68
CA PRO A 868 -19.78 -15.37 -5.96
C PRO A 868 -20.83 -14.25 -5.87
N ASP A 869 -21.53 -14.14 -4.75
CA ASP A 869 -22.56 -13.11 -4.53
C ASP A 869 -21.96 -11.69 -4.45
N ASP A 870 -20.69 -11.55 -4.05
CA ASP A 870 -19.96 -10.27 -4.07
C ASP A 870 -19.37 -9.93 -5.46
N GLY A 871 -19.41 -10.88 -6.39
CA GLY A 871 -18.82 -10.79 -7.72
C GLY A 871 -17.51 -11.56 -7.92
N ASP A 872 -17.03 -12.30 -6.90
CA ASP A 872 -15.87 -13.19 -7.01
C ASP A 872 -16.32 -14.62 -7.30
N ALA A 873 -16.62 -14.89 -8.57
CA ALA A 873 -17.17 -16.16 -9.02
C ALA A 873 -16.22 -17.36 -8.89
N GLU A 874 -14.91 -17.12 -8.68
CA GLU A 874 -13.90 -18.17 -8.58
C GLU A 874 -13.71 -18.67 -7.13
N SER A 875 -14.33 -18.01 -6.14
CA SER A 875 -14.09 -18.25 -4.71
C SER A 875 -15.33 -18.79 -3.97
N LEU A 876 -15.16 -19.19 -2.70
CA LEU A 876 -16.23 -19.44 -1.74
C LEU A 876 -16.23 -18.31 -0.72
N ASP A 877 -17.41 -17.91 -0.23
CA ASP A 877 -17.48 -17.00 0.92
C ASP A 877 -17.25 -17.78 2.22
N PRO A 878 -16.16 -17.54 2.98
CA PRO A 878 -15.91 -18.24 4.23
C PRO A 878 -17.03 -18.09 5.27
N GLN A 879 -17.81 -17.00 5.23
CA GLN A 879 -18.90 -16.77 6.16
C GLN A 879 -20.07 -17.73 5.95
N THR A 880 -20.26 -18.23 4.73
CA THR A 880 -21.36 -19.13 4.35
C THR A 880 -20.98 -20.61 4.39
N LEU A 881 -19.70 -20.94 4.62
CA LEU A 881 -19.23 -22.32 4.68
C LEU A 881 -19.91 -23.13 5.79
N PRO A 882 -20.30 -24.39 5.51
CA PRO A 882 -20.91 -25.26 6.50
C PRO A 882 -19.91 -25.66 7.60
N ILE A 883 -20.44 -25.87 8.79
CA ILE A 883 -19.67 -26.32 9.95
C ILE A 883 -19.89 -27.82 10.14
N VAL A 884 -18.79 -28.58 10.11
CA VAL A 884 -18.77 -30.02 10.39
C VAL A 884 -17.84 -30.26 11.58
N ASN A 885 -18.34 -30.90 12.64
CA ASN A 885 -17.59 -31.16 13.87
C ASN A 885 -16.97 -29.89 14.51
N GLY A 886 -17.64 -28.75 14.40
CA GLY A 886 -17.18 -27.48 14.97
C GLY A 886 -16.17 -26.71 14.13
N GLN A 887 -15.84 -27.17 12.93
CA GLN A 887 -14.93 -26.48 12.00
C GLN A 887 -15.61 -26.20 10.66
N ARG A 888 -15.36 -25.03 10.08
CA ARG A 888 -15.78 -24.72 8.70
C ARG A 888 -14.99 -25.57 7.71
N ILE A 889 -15.66 -26.11 6.71
CA ILE A 889 -15.03 -26.94 5.66
C ILE A 889 -15.20 -26.30 4.29
N VAL A 890 -14.20 -26.46 3.42
CA VAL A 890 -14.23 -25.99 2.02
C VAL A 890 -14.63 -27.09 1.04
N GLY A 891 -14.74 -28.33 1.50
CA GLY A 891 -15.20 -29.47 0.70
C GLY A 891 -14.73 -30.80 1.25
N TRP A 892 -14.82 -31.84 0.42
CA TRP A 892 -14.42 -33.20 0.73
C TRP A 892 -13.33 -33.68 -0.23
N ASP A 893 -12.24 -34.17 0.35
CA ASP A 893 -11.11 -34.79 -0.34
C ASP A 893 -11.40 -36.29 -0.55
N THR A 894 -11.46 -36.73 -1.81
CA THR A 894 -11.81 -38.10 -2.18
C THR A 894 -10.62 -38.95 -2.60
N ASP A 895 -9.46 -38.36 -2.89
CA ASP A 895 -8.28 -39.06 -3.39
C ASP A 895 -7.03 -38.95 -2.51
N GLY A 896 -7.12 -38.16 -1.42
CA GLY A 896 -6.09 -38.00 -0.40
C GLY A 896 -5.03 -36.96 -0.75
N ASP A 897 -5.27 -36.10 -1.73
CA ASP A 897 -4.35 -35.03 -2.13
C ASP A 897 -4.43 -33.77 -1.22
N GLY A 898 -5.40 -33.73 -0.30
CA GLY A 898 -5.64 -32.62 0.62
C GLY A 898 -6.44 -31.47 0.03
N LEU A 899 -6.99 -31.62 -1.18
CA LEU A 899 -7.83 -30.63 -1.87
C LEU A 899 -9.29 -31.09 -1.93
N PRO A 900 -10.25 -30.14 -1.99
CA PRO A 900 -11.65 -30.51 -2.13
C PRO A 900 -11.96 -30.97 -3.57
N ASP A 901 -12.38 -32.22 -3.71
CA ASP A 901 -12.93 -32.78 -4.96
C ASP A 901 -14.43 -32.54 -5.08
N VAL A 902 -15.10 -32.54 -3.94
CA VAL A 902 -16.54 -32.38 -3.81
C VAL A 902 -16.84 -31.15 -2.97
N ALA A 903 -17.77 -30.34 -3.45
CA ALA A 903 -18.17 -29.09 -2.82
C ALA A 903 -18.71 -29.30 -1.39
N PRO A 904 -18.58 -28.31 -0.50
CA PRO A 904 -18.90 -28.46 0.93
C PRO A 904 -20.40 -28.57 1.21
N ASP A 905 -21.25 -28.09 0.29
CA ASP A 905 -22.71 -28.18 0.37
C ASP A 905 -23.25 -29.56 -0.05
N GLN A 906 -22.41 -30.41 -0.63
CA GLN A 906 -22.79 -31.75 -1.07
C GLN A 906 -22.63 -32.79 0.08
N PRO A 907 -23.41 -33.88 0.05
CA PRO A 907 -23.26 -34.97 1.01
C PRO A 907 -21.84 -35.56 0.98
N GLN A 908 -21.29 -35.85 2.17
CA GLN A 908 -19.97 -36.47 2.31
C GLN A 908 -19.87 -37.78 1.52
N PRO A 909 -18.93 -37.91 0.56
CA PRO A 909 -18.64 -39.19 -0.08
C PRO A 909 -18.08 -40.24 0.90
N SER A 910 -18.37 -41.52 0.66
CA SER A 910 -17.85 -42.59 1.52
C SER A 910 -16.32 -42.68 1.43
N GLY A 911 -15.64 -42.60 2.58
CA GLY A 911 -14.17 -42.69 2.65
C GLY A 911 -13.44 -41.38 2.37
N SER A 912 -14.16 -40.28 2.15
CA SER A 912 -13.56 -38.95 1.99
C SER A 912 -13.21 -38.31 3.32
N SER A 913 -12.26 -37.38 3.29
CA SER A 913 -11.88 -36.54 4.43
C SER A 913 -12.42 -35.13 4.25
N ALA A 914 -12.83 -34.48 5.34
CA ALA A 914 -13.22 -33.07 5.30
C ALA A 914 -11.97 -32.21 5.12
N VAL A 915 -12.00 -31.26 4.19
CA VAL A 915 -10.94 -30.26 4.02
C VAL A 915 -11.33 -29.02 4.82
N PRO A 916 -10.61 -28.68 5.90
CA PRO A 916 -10.94 -27.52 6.70
C PRO A 916 -10.67 -26.22 5.95
N PHE A 917 -11.44 -25.19 6.27
CA PHE A 917 -11.02 -23.82 5.98
C PHE A 917 -9.86 -23.46 6.91
N TYR A 918 -8.73 -23.05 6.32
CA TYR A 918 -7.51 -22.78 7.06
C TYR A 918 -7.47 -21.38 7.71
N GLY A 919 -8.49 -20.55 7.47
CA GLY A 919 -8.58 -19.18 7.97
C GLY A 919 -8.33 -18.14 6.88
N PHE A 920 -8.55 -16.87 7.24
CA PHE A 920 -8.37 -15.75 6.31
C PHE A 920 -6.88 -15.43 6.06
N GLY A 921 -5.97 -15.89 6.93
CA GLY A 921 -4.59 -15.43 6.94
C GLY A 921 -4.50 -13.95 7.29
N ARG A 922 -3.42 -13.29 6.86
CA ARG A 922 -3.18 -11.87 7.06
C ARG A 922 -2.64 -11.18 5.81
N ILE A 923 -3.26 -10.10 5.39
CA ILE A 923 -2.77 -9.31 4.26
C ILE A 923 -2.44 -7.89 4.71
N THR A 924 -1.18 -7.50 4.53
CA THR A 924 -0.73 -6.12 4.71
C THR A 924 -0.32 -5.52 3.37
N LEU A 925 -0.88 -4.37 3.05
CA LEU A 925 -0.47 -3.55 1.92
C LEU A 925 0.07 -2.22 2.47
N ARG A 926 1.38 -2.03 2.41
CA ARG A 926 2.04 -0.84 2.94
C ARG A 926 2.68 -0.03 1.83
N PHE A 927 2.15 1.15 1.56
CA PHE A 927 2.80 2.10 0.67
C PHE A 927 4.16 2.51 1.23
N ASP A 928 5.23 2.19 0.49
CA ASP A 928 6.58 2.69 0.79
C ASP A 928 6.79 4.07 0.15
N PRO A 929 6.83 5.17 0.94
CA PRO A 929 7.06 6.51 0.40
C PRO A 929 8.48 6.73 -0.12
N LYS A 930 9.42 5.80 0.11
CA LYS A 930 10.81 5.84 -0.36
C LYS A 930 11.05 4.94 -1.57
N MET A 931 10.04 4.21 -2.05
CA MET A 931 10.20 3.32 -3.19
C MET A 931 10.57 4.10 -4.46
N THR A 932 11.39 3.49 -5.30
CA THR A 932 11.69 4.03 -6.63
C THR A 932 10.59 3.63 -7.60
N LEU A 933 10.00 4.62 -8.27
CA LEU A 933 8.92 4.38 -9.23
C LEU A 933 9.48 3.97 -10.60
N PRO A 934 8.77 3.11 -11.35
CA PRO A 934 8.97 2.97 -12.79
C PRO A 934 8.78 4.30 -13.53
N ASP A 935 9.51 4.49 -14.62
CA ASP A 935 9.30 5.63 -15.51
C ASP A 935 7.97 5.52 -16.27
N GLY A 936 7.41 6.66 -16.65
CA GLY A 936 6.23 6.78 -17.52
C GLY A 936 4.98 7.30 -16.81
N ILE A 937 4.82 7.03 -15.52
CA ILE A 937 3.62 7.47 -14.77
C ILE A 937 3.66 8.99 -14.61
N MET A 938 2.63 9.68 -15.10
CA MET A 938 2.49 11.12 -14.92
C MET A 938 2.01 11.43 -13.50
N LEU A 939 2.90 11.98 -12.66
CA LEU A 939 2.59 12.32 -11.27
C LEU A 939 3.08 13.72 -10.91
N PRO A 940 2.34 14.45 -10.05
CA PRO A 940 2.81 15.70 -9.50
C PRO A 940 4.05 15.48 -8.62
N MET A 941 4.98 16.43 -8.67
CA MET A 941 6.12 16.45 -7.76
C MET A 941 5.67 16.79 -6.33
N ALA A 942 6.35 16.22 -5.35
CA ALA A 942 6.17 16.47 -3.93
C ALA A 942 7.41 17.13 -3.34
N MET A 943 7.20 17.97 -2.33
CA MET A 943 8.26 18.64 -1.59
C MET A 943 8.04 18.37 -0.10
N ASP A 944 8.68 17.32 0.40
CA ASP A 944 8.42 16.80 1.75
C ASP A 944 9.53 17.21 2.73
N PRO A 945 9.22 17.53 3.99
CA PRO A 945 10.23 17.86 4.99
C PRO A 945 11.18 16.68 5.24
N VAL A 946 12.47 16.95 5.33
CA VAL A 946 13.50 15.95 5.69
C VAL A 946 13.53 15.79 7.20
N ALA A 947 13.27 14.57 7.69
CA ALA A 947 13.33 14.26 9.12
C ALA A 947 14.71 14.56 9.71
N GLY A 948 14.75 15.15 10.91
CA GLY A 948 16.00 15.51 11.60
C GLY A 948 16.72 16.76 11.06
N SER A 949 16.24 17.38 9.98
CA SER A 949 16.84 18.62 9.43
C SER A 949 16.38 19.91 10.12
N TYR A 950 15.36 19.84 10.98
CA TYR A 950 14.85 20.99 11.71
C TYR A 950 15.89 21.48 12.71
N GLN A 951 16.24 22.77 12.64
CA GLN A 951 17.15 23.40 13.59
C GLN A 951 16.65 24.79 14.00
N GLU A 952 16.89 25.12 15.28
CA GLU A 952 16.61 26.43 15.86
C GLU A 952 17.91 27.19 16.13
N GLY A 953 17.93 28.48 15.80
CA GLY A 953 19.11 29.32 15.91
C GLY A 953 19.85 29.48 14.59
N HIS A 954 20.94 30.26 14.61
CA HIS A 954 21.76 30.44 13.42
C HIS A 954 22.48 29.12 13.10
N PRO A 955 22.30 28.55 11.90
CA PRO A 955 23.15 27.44 11.45
C PRO A 955 24.60 27.93 11.45
N GLN A 956 25.50 27.14 12.05
CA GLN A 956 26.93 27.43 12.09
C GLN A 956 27.57 27.28 10.71
#